data_AF-A0A7J4T8G9-F1
#
_entry.id   AF-A0A7J4T8G9-F1
#
_cell.length_a   1.000
_cell.length_b   1.000
_cell.length_c   1.000
_cell.angle_alpha   90.00
_cell.angle_beta   90.00
_cell.angle_gamma   90.00
#
_symmetry.space_group_name_H-M   'P 1'
#
loop_
_entity.id
_entity.type
_entity.pdbx_description
1 polymer ?
#
loop_
_entity_poly.entity_id
_entity_poly.type
_entity_poly.pdbx_seq_one_letter_code
_entity_poly.pdbx_strand_id
1 'polypeptide(L)'
;MNGREERGKKKAVYFTVDALVAASIIFLSLVLVTSFHLSESDNDDSAIVANDIVRVFSIAKVGEVQSAYVQQLIANGTITKANNTLFEQFGEFWAAGKGSLAQEFIRNLSGDLLPERFGITAAIDGEVLYATDRNITSALASSKSIISGIAKDKPTDGFTSKAYLTSIGEKQTSAFATFGGFVGQGNVTVRFDDIPSGASLKQMFVELDAADSFYIFINGVQCGSLFTPLSGELSADRWNISSCTSSLVPGQKNTISVKFQGLLQNAYVGGGLAEAVYTTDALQENSTAGIKKEWLPEIQGIVNLFSSFYIPGTLNHLTIRLHYASNQSYAGSNLYLTIGNQTVLRAVNVSGDGSVTINDSNLTMLSYPSLGEKTLPFRLGFENISYISSSTGDADVALITDVSGSMAWRMDSTSTGTKRNCDDALLSDPSTRRVSVAKCLDKDFVASILNTSGNKVGLVAFESSTESTVSPTTNTTTLNSTIGNGNPETGYIPSGGTCICCGINSATGTLSQAISNITLIEKGATWLYTNNNLLSAPGQDPSGNNWYDVTYSNESSWSSGAAVLGATNGYSYSPSVSTEMGANLTGATAAADLWEHGGDTPGPPNDFSSGILNSTANTYGISGGHDGWDWDTRNGTGPFGSDDDIDYNGIVSGKLEFDNDFGGSGNACSSRDCSGAYAISINVTPEMYTIISSGGTANLSFDYEWDDTGNFESGDEVWIKARWTSPTSGAHDLGTNADSGDSGSDSDLEVAAEDDPDTNMDSSYTQDVGSWIEGSGIYYLEMGGKILTNSVAEDGAWRFDNVQLIFTNSSQDNYYLRKHFTISDLGTAQKGVLNVLSDDYAGVYLNGNLVDADTQAHDGTEWNRRGKSVSGSLFRQGDNVVAVRLVNGNKSAKFNLKLIGLNDSRGKAMMVMSDGEATTDTGCPQSGTVSEEAIEAACDAREGYGISVYSVAFSDDADTATMQKIAGCGEGLSAQSSDVTELQSFYQSVATSILVSSTHSEVVDVIGGVGSSTLYGDSYILMNYTPTSDPLQFDELSLLFTERNLPNCTATVSIPSGIRVVDAKITSYSSQHWTDGLDANGNQVYALSAYSANYSSLGDPFIVAIPPGFLSSGNNTLVMRTGDSPQNSTGCSLNNTFMYTGAVKASAPYSNVVESADGCLWVIETVDGWVQIPVPSGYSGANRCSYNSTGASYSQNDGIQSTSYQLFSNLDFDHDGKLDVNVQSQGLQIASSKVSEVPSLWGPAIAEIRVWN
;
A
#
# COMPACT_ATOMS: atom_id res chain seq x y z
N MET A 1 92.20 -45.85 80.30
CA MET A 1 92.37 -45.00 79.11
C MET A 1 90.97 -44.58 78.67
N ASN A 2 90.41 -43.52 79.28
CA ASN A 2 90.27 -42.18 78.68
C ASN A 2 89.81 -42.26 77.21
N GLY A 3 88.59 -41.90 76.81
CA GLY A 3 87.69 -40.91 77.38
C GLY A 3 87.62 -39.71 76.42
N ARG A 4 86.42 -39.51 75.89
CA ARG A 4 85.94 -38.40 75.06
C ARG A 4 86.33 -38.39 73.59
N GLU A 5 85.43 -38.76 72.68
CA GLU A 5 84.19 -38.04 72.35
C GLU A 5 84.48 -36.70 71.68
N GLU A 6 84.14 -36.58 70.39
CA GLU A 6 82.84 -36.05 69.98
C GLU A 6 82.94 -34.55 69.74
N ARG A 7 82.81 -34.17 68.47
CA ARG A 7 81.96 -33.03 68.09
C ARG A 7 81.77 -32.93 66.58
N GLY A 8 82.67 -33.51 65.76
CA GLY A 8 82.59 -33.42 64.29
C GLY A 8 81.74 -34.48 63.59
N LYS A 9 81.67 -35.72 64.09
CA LYS A 9 80.93 -36.82 63.44
C LYS A 9 79.41 -36.79 63.68
N LYS A 10 78.93 -35.94 64.59
CA LYS A 10 77.49 -35.87 64.92
C LYS A 10 76.69 -35.11 63.84
N LYS A 11 77.20 -34.04 63.22
CA LYS A 11 76.42 -33.23 62.26
C LYS A 11 76.21 -33.90 60.88
N ALA A 12 77.16 -34.69 60.40
CA ALA A 12 77.01 -35.39 59.12
C ALA A 12 76.03 -36.57 59.22
N VAL A 13 76.02 -37.28 60.37
CA VAL A 13 75.08 -38.39 60.60
C VAL A 13 73.65 -37.89 60.77
N TYR A 14 73.42 -36.75 61.44
CA TYR A 14 72.06 -36.18 61.54
C TYR A 14 71.48 -35.80 60.17
N PHE A 15 72.28 -35.26 59.25
CA PHE A 15 71.80 -34.95 57.89
C PHE A 15 71.47 -36.20 57.06
N THR A 16 72.25 -37.27 57.17
CA THR A 16 71.96 -38.52 56.45
C THR A 16 70.79 -39.29 57.09
N VAL A 17 70.64 -39.22 58.41
CA VAL A 17 69.51 -39.84 59.13
C VAL A 17 68.23 -39.06 58.89
N ASP A 18 68.22 -37.72 58.91
CA ASP A 18 67.03 -36.93 58.58
C ASP A 18 66.59 -37.15 57.12
N ALA A 19 67.52 -37.30 56.18
CA ALA A 19 67.19 -37.65 54.80
C ALA A 19 66.61 -39.07 54.65
N LEU A 20 67.11 -40.04 55.43
CA LEU A 20 66.58 -41.41 55.48
C LEU A 20 65.24 -41.50 56.22
N VAL A 21 65.03 -40.68 57.25
CA VAL A 21 63.77 -40.57 57.99
C VAL A 21 62.73 -39.86 57.11
N ALA A 22 63.09 -38.80 56.39
CA ALA A 22 62.20 -38.14 55.43
C ALA A 22 61.84 -39.08 54.27
N ALA A 23 62.81 -39.79 53.69
CA ALA A 23 62.55 -40.77 52.64
C ALA A 23 61.71 -41.95 53.14
N SER A 24 61.90 -42.40 54.39
CA SER A 24 61.09 -43.48 54.96
C SER A 24 59.70 -43.01 55.38
N ILE A 25 59.49 -41.77 55.80
CA ILE A 25 58.15 -41.17 56.02
C ILE A 25 57.41 -41.03 54.69
N ILE A 26 58.09 -40.63 53.60
CA ILE A 26 57.49 -40.57 52.26
C ILE A 26 57.16 -41.98 51.74
N PHE A 27 58.03 -42.96 51.97
CA PHE A 27 57.75 -44.35 51.58
C PHE A 27 56.65 -44.97 52.44
N LEU A 28 56.63 -44.73 53.76
CA LEU A 28 55.55 -45.18 54.63
C LEU A 28 54.25 -44.46 54.35
N SER A 29 54.26 -43.18 53.97
CA SER A 29 53.04 -42.46 53.56
C SER A 29 52.54 -42.95 52.21
N LEU A 30 53.41 -43.28 51.27
CA LEU A 30 53.02 -43.91 49.99
C LEU A 30 52.48 -45.33 50.22
N VAL A 31 53.06 -46.09 51.14
CA VAL A 31 52.59 -47.42 51.57
C VAL A 31 51.31 -47.33 52.39
N LEU A 32 51.11 -46.28 53.20
CA LEU A 32 49.89 -45.99 53.95
C LEU A 32 48.76 -45.51 53.03
N VAL A 33 49.04 -44.68 52.03
CA VAL A 33 48.06 -44.26 51.00
C VAL A 33 47.65 -45.44 50.13
N THR A 34 48.57 -46.38 49.85
CA THR A 34 48.23 -47.64 49.16
C THR A 34 47.58 -48.70 50.07
N SER A 35 47.71 -48.60 51.41
CA SER A 35 47.03 -49.50 52.36
C SER A 35 45.77 -48.90 53.01
N PHE A 36 45.47 -47.62 52.76
CA PHE A 36 44.19 -46.97 53.03
C PHE A 36 43.30 -46.87 51.77
N HIS A 37 43.38 -47.85 50.87
CA HIS A 37 42.17 -48.30 50.19
C HIS A 37 41.42 -49.26 51.11
N LEU A 38 40.62 -48.64 51.98
CA LEU A 38 39.48 -49.28 52.61
C LEU A 38 38.52 -49.73 51.51
N SER A 39 38.44 -51.05 51.33
CA SER A 39 37.22 -51.84 51.08
C SER A 39 36.13 -51.15 50.24
N GLU A 40 36.15 -51.41 48.94
CA GLU A 40 34.91 -51.43 48.15
C GLU A 40 34.64 -52.88 47.74
N SER A 41 33.40 -53.31 47.96
CA SER A 41 32.93 -54.71 47.91
C SER A 41 33.04 -55.35 46.52
N ASP A 42 33.19 -56.67 46.48
CA ASP A 42 33.02 -57.60 45.33
C ASP A 42 31.71 -57.39 44.52
N ASN A 43 31.55 -56.28 43.79
CA ASN A 43 30.39 -56.01 42.92
C ASN A 43 30.73 -55.63 41.47
N ASP A 44 32.02 -55.62 41.09
CA ASP A 44 32.45 -55.06 39.79
C ASP A 44 32.33 -56.05 38.61
N ASP A 45 32.32 -57.37 38.87
CA ASP A 45 32.22 -58.41 37.83
C ASP A 45 30.92 -58.28 37.00
N SER A 46 29.78 -58.02 37.63
CA SER A 46 28.48 -57.88 36.93
C SER A 46 28.43 -56.64 36.03
N ALA A 47 29.07 -55.53 36.43
CA ALA A 47 29.06 -54.27 35.67
C ALA A 47 29.96 -54.33 34.44
N ILE A 48 31.13 -54.97 34.56
CA ILE A 48 32.02 -55.23 33.42
C ILE A 48 31.31 -56.14 32.40
N VAL A 49 30.70 -57.24 32.87
CA VAL A 49 29.97 -58.17 32.00
C VAL A 49 28.77 -57.51 31.33
N ALA A 50 27.99 -56.67 32.04
CA ALA A 50 26.88 -55.92 31.45
C ALA A 50 27.35 -54.97 30.33
N ASN A 51 28.46 -54.25 30.54
CA ASN A 51 29.04 -53.35 29.54
C ASN A 51 29.61 -54.09 28.33
N ASP A 52 30.28 -55.22 28.53
CA ASP A 52 30.83 -56.04 27.44
C ASP A 52 29.72 -56.63 26.56
N ILE A 53 28.61 -57.09 27.16
CA ILE A 53 27.47 -57.61 26.39
C ILE A 53 26.81 -56.50 25.59
N VAL A 54 26.59 -55.32 26.19
CA VAL A 54 26.08 -54.15 25.46
C VAL A 54 27.01 -53.80 24.30
N ARG A 55 28.33 -53.75 24.51
CA ARG A 55 29.29 -53.48 23.44
C ARG A 55 29.23 -54.52 22.32
N VAL A 56 29.16 -55.81 22.66
CA VAL A 56 29.04 -56.89 21.66
C VAL A 56 27.73 -56.76 20.89
N PHE A 57 26.61 -56.57 21.57
CA PHE A 57 25.29 -56.46 20.93
C PHE A 57 25.13 -55.19 20.09
N SER A 58 25.85 -54.12 20.42
CA SER A 58 25.88 -52.86 19.66
C SER A 58 26.78 -52.89 18.41
N ILE A 59 27.69 -53.85 18.28
CA ILE A 59 28.70 -53.83 17.19
C ILE A 59 28.61 -55.08 16.31
N ALA A 60 28.41 -56.27 16.91
CA ALA A 60 28.38 -57.53 16.17
C ALA A 60 27.21 -57.58 15.19
N LYS A 61 27.48 -57.88 13.92
CA LYS A 61 26.42 -57.99 12.91
C LYS A 61 25.79 -59.37 12.94
N VAL A 62 24.48 -59.44 12.68
CA VAL A 62 23.71 -60.69 12.72
C VAL A 62 24.31 -61.74 11.77
N GLY A 63 24.76 -61.33 10.59
CA GLY A 63 25.40 -62.20 9.61
C GLY A 63 26.76 -62.75 10.04
N GLU A 64 27.43 -62.13 11.02
CA GLU A 64 28.74 -62.55 11.54
C GLU A 64 28.63 -63.59 12.65
N VAL A 65 27.42 -63.81 13.19
CA VAL A 65 27.20 -64.73 14.31
C VAL A 65 27.13 -66.19 13.83
N GLN A 66 28.00 -67.03 14.40
CA GLN A 66 28.07 -68.47 14.12
C GLN A 66 27.10 -69.30 14.99
N SER A 67 25.83 -68.87 15.10
CA SER A 67 24.79 -69.62 15.80
C SER A 67 23.90 -70.35 14.81
N ALA A 68 23.69 -71.66 14.99
CA ALA A 68 22.85 -72.48 14.11
C ALA A 68 21.41 -71.94 14.02
N TYR A 69 20.90 -71.37 15.11
CA TYR A 69 19.58 -70.75 15.17
C TYR A 69 19.51 -69.46 14.35
N VAL A 70 20.50 -68.57 14.48
CA VAL A 70 20.57 -67.32 13.71
C VAL A 70 20.71 -67.59 12.21
N GLN A 71 21.56 -68.55 11.83
CA GLN A 71 21.74 -68.95 10.43
C GLN A 71 20.46 -69.56 9.83
N GLN A 72 19.66 -70.28 10.63
CA GLN A 72 18.35 -70.78 10.20
C GLN A 72 17.34 -69.64 9.98
N LEU A 73 17.31 -68.63 10.86
CA LEU A 73 16.43 -67.47 10.70
C LEU A 73 16.78 -66.64 9.45
N ILE A 74 18.07 -66.53 9.11
CA ILE A 74 18.52 -65.91 7.85
C ILE A 74 18.10 -66.77 6.65
N ALA A 75 18.38 -68.07 6.67
CA ALA A 75 18.08 -68.98 5.57
C ALA A 75 16.57 -69.10 5.25
N ASN A 76 15.72 -69.02 6.28
CA ASN A 76 14.27 -69.04 6.13
C ASN A 76 13.67 -67.66 5.78
N GLY A 77 14.50 -66.62 5.59
CA GLY A 77 14.06 -65.26 5.28
C GLY A 77 13.35 -64.54 6.43
N THR A 78 13.46 -65.05 7.66
CA THR A 78 12.89 -64.39 8.86
C THR A 78 13.74 -63.19 9.28
N ILE A 79 15.05 -63.28 9.07
CA ILE A 79 15.99 -62.16 9.15
C ILE A 79 16.40 -61.80 7.72
N THR A 80 16.05 -60.59 7.28
CA THR A 80 16.40 -60.09 5.94
C THR A 80 17.56 -59.10 5.95
N LYS A 81 17.84 -58.48 7.11
CA LYS A 81 18.88 -57.46 7.30
C LYS A 81 20.10 -58.04 8.04
N ALA A 82 20.89 -58.87 7.37
CA ALA A 82 22.07 -59.52 7.98
C ALA A 82 23.15 -58.53 8.47
N ASN A 83 23.14 -57.29 7.99
CA ASN A 83 24.03 -56.20 8.43
C ASN A 83 23.52 -55.43 9.67
N ASN A 84 22.35 -55.76 10.20
CA ASN A 84 21.90 -55.22 11.49
C ASN A 84 22.83 -55.70 12.60
N THR A 85 23.02 -54.88 13.64
CA THR A 85 23.61 -55.31 14.91
C THR A 85 22.64 -56.24 15.64
N LEU A 86 23.11 -56.95 16.67
CA LEU A 86 22.23 -57.81 17.44
C LEU A 86 21.13 -57.00 18.14
N PHE A 87 21.45 -55.82 18.69
CA PHE A 87 20.46 -54.88 19.24
C PHE A 87 19.44 -54.45 18.19
N GLU A 88 19.89 -54.01 17.01
CA GLU A 88 18.98 -53.61 15.92
C GLU A 88 18.04 -54.76 15.52
N GLN A 89 18.51 -56.01 15.53
CA GLN A 89 17.72 -57.14 15.09
C GLN A 89 16.62 -57.57 16.06
N PHE A 90 16.90 -57.67 17.35
CA PHE A 90 15.83 -57.97 18.31
C PHE A 90 15.00 -56.74 18.66
N GLY A 91 15.54 -55.53 18.48
CA GLY A 91 14.78 -54.29 18.45
C GLY A 91 13.77 -54.27 17.31
N GLU A 92 14.14 -54.74 16.11
CA GLU A 92 13.21 -54.93 14.99
C GLU A 92 12.12 -55.96 15.30
N PHE A 93 12.45 -57.08 15.94
CA PHE A 93 11.44 -58.05 16.36
C PHE A 93 10.48 -57.50 17.42
N TRP A 94 10.99 -56.69 18.35
CA TRP A 94 10.17 -56.01 19.35
C TRP A 94 9.25 -54.96 18.71
N ALA A 95 9.77 -54.09 17.85
CA ALA A 95 8.98 -53.08 17.13
C ALA A 95 7.89 -53.71 16.25
N ALA A 96 8.17 -54.89 15.66
CA ALA A 96 7.21 -55.65 14.87
C ALA A 96 6.20 -56.49 15.69
N GLY A 97 6.14 -56.34 17.02
CA GLY A 97 5.24 -57.09 17.90
C GLY A 97 5.57 -58.59 18.03
N LYS A 98 6.77 -59.03 17.61
CA LYS A 98 7.22 -60.43 17.62
C LYS A 98 8.01 -60.76 18.89
N GLY A 99 7.44 -60.48 20.07
CA GLY A 99 8.12 -60.63 21.35
C GLY A 99 8.70 -62.03 21.61
N SER A 100 7.99 -63.11 21.23
CA SER A 100 8.49 -64.48 21.38
C SER A 100 9.74 -64.77 20.52
N LEU A 101 9.79 -64.18 19.32
CA LEU A 101 10.94 -64.34 18.42
C LEU A 101 12.14 -63.56 18.94
N ALA A 102 11.93 -62.34 19.46
CA ALA A 102 12.96 -61.56 20.14
C ALA A 102 13.52 -62.32 21.34
N GLN A 103 12.65 -62.92 22.15
CA GLN A 103 13.02 -63.72 23.32
C GLN A 103 13.88 -64.94 22.94
N GLU A 104 13.48 -65.72 21.93
CA GLU A 104 14.23 -66.89 21.47
C GLU A 104 15.57 -66.49 20.82
N PHE A 105 15.61 -65.36 20.10
CA PHE A 105 16.83 -64.81 19.52
C PHE A 105 17.83 -64.41 20.61
N ILE A 106 17.39 -63.64 21.62
CA ILE A 106 18.25 -63.24 22.74
C ILE A 106 18.72 -64.48 23.51
N ARG A 107 17.83 -65.44 23.81
CA ARG A 107 18.17 -66.68 24.53
C ARG A 107 19.29 -67.47 23.86
N ASN A 108 19.20 -67.69 22.54
CA ASN A 108 20.19 -68.46 21.79
C ASN A 108 21.53 -67.72 21.64
N LEU A 109 21.53 -66.39 21.73
CA LEU A 109 22.77 -65.60 21.72
C LEU A 109 23.41 -65.55 23.11
N SER A 110 22.63 -65.24 24.15
CA SER A 110 23.14 -65.05 25.50
C SER A 110 23.67 -66.34 26.14
N GLY A 111 23.14 -67.50 25.76
CA GLY A 111 23.55 -68.80 26.31
C GLY A 111 25.00 -69.18 26.01
N ASP A 112 25.54 -68.72 24.88
CA ASP A 112 26.94 -69.00 24.47
C ASP A 112 27.91 -67.89 24.95
N LEU A 113 27.39 -66.70 25.25
CA LEU A 113 28.16 -65.51 25.64
C LEU A 113 28.39 -65.39 27.14
N LEU A 114 27.53 -65.99 27.97
CA LEU A 114 27.55 -65.86 29.43
C LEU A 114 27.95 -67.17 30.13
N PRO A 115 28.95 -67.16 31.04
CA PRO A 115 29.22 -68.29 31.91
C PRO A 115 28.00 -68.63 32.78
N GLU A 116 27.81 -69.92 33.09
CA GLU A 116 26.71 -70.45 33.94
C GLU A 116 26.66 -69.89 35.37
N ARG A 117 27.42 -68.87 35.75
CA ARG A 117 27.27 -68.19 37.05
C ARG A 117 26.39 -66.95 36.97
N PHE A 118 26.29 -66.28 35.82
CA PHE A 118 25.54 -65.02 35.71
C PHE A 118 24.10 -65.22 35.21
N GLY A 119 23.17 -64.42 35.73
CA GLY A 119 21.85 -64.17 35.16
C GLY A 119 21.83 -62.92 34.28
N ILE A 120 20.96 -62.91 33.26
CA ILE A 120 20.78 -61.78 32.34
C ILE A 120 19.30 -61.44 32.16
N THR A 121 19.02 -60.14 32.09
CA THR A 121 17.76 -59.57 31.61
C THR A 121 18.07 -58.64 30.44
N ALA A 122 17.38 -58.82 29.33
CA ALA A 122 17.39 -57.91 28.20
C ALA A 122 16.04 -57.22 28.09
N ALA A 123 16.05 -55.89 28.03
CA ALA A 123 14.87 -55.05 27.92
C ALA A 123 15.04 -53.98 26.84
N ILE A 124 13.93 -53.51 26.26
CA ILE A 124 13.90 -52.31 25.41
C ILE A 124 12.84 -51.37 25.99
N ASP A 125 13.20 -50.10 26.19
CA ASP A 125 12.37 -49.06 26.82
C ASP A 125 11.70 -49.52 28.14
N GLY A 126 12.43 -50.35 28.91
CA GLY A 126 11.96 -50.91 30.18
C GLY A 126 11.08 -52.17 30.06
N GLU A 127 10.67 -52.58 28.86
CA GLU A 127 9.96 -53.85 28.62
C GLU A 127 10.94 -55.02 28.55
N VAL A 128 10.79 -55.99 29.46
CA VAL A 128 11.65 -57.17 29.52
C VAL A 128 11.30 -58.14 28.38
N LEU A 129 12.23 -58.33 27.45
CA LEU A 129 12.10 -59.26 26.33
C LEU A 129 12.59 -60.66 26.69
N TYR A 130 13.61 -60.76 27.54
CA TYR A 130 14.16 -62.01 28.02
C TYR A 130 14.76 -61.84 29.41
N ALA A 131 14.54 -62.83 30.28
CA ALA A 131 15.20 -62.92 31.59
C ALA A 131 15.50 -64.40 31.90
N THR A 132 16.66 -64.66 32.49
CA THR A 132 17.01 -65.99 33.01
C THR A 132 16.31 -66.26 34.34
N ASP A 133 15.83 -67.48 34.55
CA ASP A 133 15.20 -67.92 35.81
C ASP A 133 16.26 -68.24 36.88
N ARG A 134 16.82 -67.18 37.48
CA ARG A 134 17.82 -67.24 38.55
C ARG A 134 17.59 -66.17 39.60
N ASN A 135 17.67 -66.55 40.87
CA ASN A 135 17.55 -65.61 41.99
C ASN A 135 18.79 -64.69 42.05
N ILE A 136 18.58 -63.41 42.30
CA ILE A 136 19.64 -62.41 42.44
C ILE A 136 20.36 -62.63 43.77
N THR A 137 21.65 -62.98 43.74
CA THR A 137 22.46 -63.26 44.94
C THR A 137 23.54 -62.21 45.24
N SER A 138 23.88 -61.33 44.28
CA SER A 138 24.80 -60.17 44.40
C SER A 138 24.22 -58.88 43.77
N ALA A 139 24.99 -57.78 43.67
CA ALA A 139 24.48 -56.54 43.05
C ALA A 139 24.15 -56.72 41.54
N LEU A 140 23.03 -56.13 41.15
CA LEU A 140 22.52 -56.03 39.79
C LEU A 140 23.19 -54.84 39.09
N ALA A 141 23.88 -55.09 37.98
CA ALA A 141 24.42 -54.03 37.13
C ALA A 141 23.58 -53.87 35.87
N SER A 142 23.35 -52.63 35.43
CA SER A 142 22.61 -52.30 34.22
C SER A 142 23.49 -51.48 33.27
N SER A 143 23.51 -51.85 32.00
CA SER A 143 24.14 -51.09 30.93
C SER A 143 23.14 -50.88 29.79
N LYS A 144 23.20 -49.71 29.15
CA LYS A 144 22.21 -49.25 28.18
C LYS A 144 22.89 -48.80 26.89
N SER A 145 22.23 -49.03 25.75
CA SER A 145 22.63 -48.50 24.45
C SER A 145 21.41 -48.04 23.67
N ILE A 146 21.62 -47.09 22.78
CA ILE A 146 20.57 -46.54 21.92
C ILE A 146 20.44 -47.40 20.67
N ILE A 147 19.22 -47.78 20.33
CA ILE A 147 18.87 -48.32 19.02
C ILE A 147 18.17 -47.24 18.23
N SER A 148 18.85 -46.82 17.17
CA SER A 148 18.43 -45.76 16.27
C SER A 148 17.31 -46.22 15.33
N GLY A 149 16.20 -45.46 15.26
CA GLY A 149 15.19 -45.58 14.19
C GLY A 149 14.07 -46.60 14.43
N ILE A 150 13.91 -47.09 15.66
CA ILE A 150 12.84 -48.04 16.02
C ILE A 150 12.03 -47.53 17.22
N ALA A 151 10.74 -47.88 17.25
CA ALA A 151 9.84 -47.60 18.37
C ALA A 151 8.78 -48.70 18.46
N LYS A 152 8.20 -48.88 19.65
CA LYS A 152 7.19 -49.91 19.88
C LYS A 152 5.98 -49.73 18.97
N ASP A 153 5.55 -50.83 18.35
CA ASP A 153 4.37 -50.88 17.46
C ASP A 153 4.44 -49.90 16.25
N LYS A 154 5.66 -49.45 15.87
CA LYS A 154 5.91 -48.64 14.67
C LYS A 154 6.61 -49.47 13.59
N PRO A 155 6.32 -49.21 12.30
CA PRO A 155 7.03 -49.87 11.20
C PRO A 155 8.51 -49.44 11.18
N THR A 156 9.40 -50.26 10.63
CA THR A 156 10.83 -49.89 10.49
C THR A 156 11.12 -49.04 9.25
N ASP A 157 10.10 -48.83 8.43
CA ASP A 157 10.12 -48.00 7.22
C ASP A 157 9.02 -46.95 7.34
N GLY A 158 9.22 -45.81 6.70
CA GLY A 158 8.20 -44.77 6.58
C GLY A 158 7.86 -44.50 5.14
N PHE A 159 6.79 -43.75 4.91
CA PHE A 159 6.33 -43.38 3.58
C PHE A 159 6.20 -41.87 3.49
N THR A 160 6.63 -41.32 2.37
CA THR A 160 6.29 -39.96 1.97
C THR A 160 5.57 -40.02 0.63
N SER A 161 4.49 -39.27 0.49
CA SER A 161 3.70 -39.25 -0.74
C SER A 161 3.55 -37.83 -1.25
N LYS A 162 3.29 -37.67 -2.54
CA LYS A 162 2.98 -36.41 -3.22
C LYS A 162 1.76 -36.63 -4.12
N ALA A 163 0.85 -35.66 -4.17
CA ALA A 163 -0.33 -35.70 -5.04
C ALA A 163 -0.29 -34.54 -6.05
N TYR A 164 -0.71 -34.78 -7.29
CA TYR A 164 -0.89 -33.73 -8.30
C TYR A 164 -1.92 -34.14 -9.37
N LEU A 165 -2.56 -33.15 -9.99
CA LEU A 165 -3.49 -33.36 -11.10
C LEU A 165 -2.77 -33.32 -12.44
N THR A 166 -3.21 -34.19 -13.35
CA THR A 166 -2.79 -34.26 -14.77
C THR A 166 -3.95 -34.02 -15.73
N SER A 167 -5.18 -34.11 -15.24
CA SER A 167 -6.42 -33.74 -15.94
C SER A 167 -7.53 -33.50 -14.91
N ILE A 168 -8.57 -32.78 -15.33
CA ILE A 168 -9.80 -32.53 -14.55
C ILE A 168 -10.99 -33.15 -15.28
N GLY A 169 -12.08 -33.39 -14.56
CA GLY A 169 -13.33 -33.85 -15.18
C GLY A 169 -14.02 -32.72 -15.93
N GLU A 170 -14.39 -31.68 -15.19
CA GLU A 170 -14.88 -30.42 -15.74
C GLU A 170 -14.65 -29.29 -14.72
N LYS A 171 -14.56 -28.06 -15.23
CA LYS A 171 -14.65 -26.81 -14.46
C LYS A 171 -15.60 -25.86 -15.15
N GLN A 172 -16.31 -25.03 -14.37
CA GLN A 172 -17.09 -23.91 -14.90
C GLN A 172 -16.18 -22.70 -15.08
N THR A 173 -16.31 -22.00 -16.21
CA THR A 173 -15.58 -20.76 -16.52
C THR A 173 -16.42 -19.89 -17.45
N SER A 174 -15.90 -18.72 -17.82
CA SER A 174 -16.53 -17.77 -18.73
C SER A 174 -15.58 -17.31 -19.84
N ALA A 175 -16.11 -17.01 -21.01
CA ALA A 175 -15.44 -16.23 -22.05
C ALA A 175 -16.15 -14.88 -22.20
N PHE A 176 -15.41 -13.86 -22.65
CA PHE A 176 -15.94 -12.50 -22.83
C PHE A 176 -15.69 -11.95 -24.23
N ALA A 177 -16.62 -11.15 -24.71
CA ALA A 177 -16.41 -10.26 -25.86
C ALA A 177 -16.71 -8.83 -25.44
N THR A 178 -15.76 -7.92 -25.63
CA THR A 178 -15.88 -6.51 -25.22
C THR A 178 -16.25 -5.62 -26.39
N PHE A 179 -17.07 -4.60 -26.16
CA PHE A 179 -17.46 -3.63 -27.18
C PHE A 179 -16.41 -2.53 -27.33
N GLY A 180 -16.02 -1.87 -26.23
CA GLY A 180 -15.11 -0.71 -26.21
C GLY A 180 -15.60 0.33 -25.21
N GLY A 181 -14.86 1.44 -25.03
CA GLY A 181 -15.24 2.56 -24.14
C GLY A 181 -16.43 3.29 -24.71
N PHE A 182 -16.26 3.84 -25.91
CA PHE A 182 -17.36 4.35 -26.72
C PHE A 182 -17.29 3.80 -28.13
N VAL A 183 -18.37 3.16 -28.56
CA VAL A 183 -18.47 2.47 -29.84
C VAL A 183 -19.74 2.85 -30.55
N GLY A 184 -19.60 3.46 -31.71
CA GLY A 184 -20.73 3.91 -32.52
C GLY A 184 -20.48 5.31 -33.04
N GLN A 185 -21.32 5.90 -33.86
CA GLN A 185 -22.77 5.77 -33.83
C GLN A 185 -23.30 4.91 -34.97
N GLY A 186 -23.93 3.79 -34.66
CA GLY A 186 -24.51 2.87 -35.64
C GLY A 186 -24.69 1.47 -35.08
N ASN A 187 -24.94 0.50 -35.97
CA ASN A 187 -24.97 -0.90 -35.57
C ASN A 187 -23.55 -1.37 -35.25
N VAL A 188 -23.38 -1.99 -34.09
CA VAL A 188 -22.08 -2.44 -33.58
C VAL A 188 -22.05 -3.97 -33.62
N THR A 189 -20.96 -4.57 -34.10
CA THR A 189 -20.76 -6.02 -34.04
C THR A 189 -19.38 -6.36 -33.49
N VAL A 190 -19.33 -7.20 -32.47
CA VAL A 190 -18.09 -7.70 -31.86
C VAL A 190 -17.88 -9.16 -32.18
N ARG A 191 -16.61 -9.58 -32.22
CA ARG A 191 -16.24 -10.99 -32.36
C ARG A 191 -16.18 -11.66 -31.00
N PHE A 192 -16.57 -12.94 -30.97
CA PHE A 192 -16.57 -13.77 -29.77
C PHE A 192 -15.91 -15.13 -30.08
N ASP A 193 -14.61 -15.11 -30.32
CA ASP A 193 -13.86 -16.27 -30.79
C ASP A 193 -13.35 -17.18 -29.64
N ASP A 194 -13.37 -16.70 -28.39
CA ASP A 194 -12.65 -17.31 -27.26
C ASP A 194 -13.39 -18.48 -26.59
N ILE A 195 -14.44 -19.02 -27.22
CA ILE A 195 -15.18 -20.18 -26.70
C ILE A 195 -14.52 -21.48 -27.23
N PRO A 196 -13.94 -22.34 -26.38
CA PRO A 196 -13.24 -23.56 -26.82
C PRO A 196 -14.16 -24.59 -27.50
N SER A 197 -13.63 -25.39 -28.44
CA SER A 197 -14.42 -26.39 -29.19
C SER A 197 -15.07 -27.50 -28.33
N GLY A 198 -14.53 -27.79 -27.15
CA GLY A 198 -15.07 -28.78 -26.19
C GLY A 198 -16.00 -28.18 -25.14
N ALA A 199 -16.28 -26.87 -25.20
CA ALA A 199 -17.06 -26.18 -24.18
C ALA A 199 -18.55 -26.57 -24.21
N SER A 200 -19.13 -26.83 -23.04
CA SER A 200 -20.58 -26.98 -22.87
C SER A 200 -21.17 -25.68 -22.32
N LEU A 201 -21.79 -24.86 -23.19
CA LEU A 201 -22.47 -23.62 -22.82
C LEU A 201 -23.58 -23.86 -21.78
N LYS A 202 -23.62 -23.03 -20.74
CA LYS A 202 -24.62 -23.06 -19.65
C LYS A 202 -25.50 -21.82 -19.66
N GLN A 203 -24.87 -20.63 -19.66
CA GLN A 203 -25.57 -19.35 -19.56
C GLN A 203 -24.93 -18.30 -20.46
N MET A 204 -25.68 -17.25 -20.76
CA MET A 204 -25.19 -16.14 -21.55
C MET A 204 -25.81 -14.83 -21.08
N PHE A 205 -24.97 -13.79 -21.02
CA PHE A 205 -25.34 -12.47 -20.56
C PHE A 205 -24.73 -11.41 -21.48
N VAL A 206 -25.41 -10.28 -21.57
CA VAL A 206 -24.90 -9.06 -22.20
C VAL A 206 -25.07 -7.94 -21.19
N GLU A 207 -24.01 -7.18 -20.98
CA GLU A 207 -23.93 -6.06 -20.04
C GLU A 207 -23.49 -4.85 -20.86
N LEU A 208 -24.37 -3.88 -21.05
CA LEU A 208 -24.12 -2.70 -21.89
C LEU A 208 -24.62 -1.43 -21.21
N ASP A 209 -23.81 -0.40 -21.31
CA ASP A 209 -24.28 0.98 -21.31
C ASP A 209 -24.67 1.34 -22.74
N ALA A 210 -25.97 1.40 -23.01
CA ALA A 210 -26.51 1.63 -24.34
C ALA A 210 -27.44 2.84 -24.30
N ALA A 211 -27.24 3.79 -25.22
CA ALA A 211 -27.99 5.05 -25.20
C ALA A 211 -29.42 4.96 -25.77
N ASP A 212 -29.77 3.87 -26.45
CA ASP A 212 -31.11 3.65 -26.98
C ASP A 212 -31.46 2.16 -27.01
N SER A 213 -32.75 1.85 -27.22
CA SER A 213 -33.24 0.48 -27.35
C SER A 213 -32.66 -0.22 -28.59
N PHE A 214 -32.35 -1.50 -28.44
CA PHE A 214 -31.64 -2.28 -29.44
C PHE A 214 -32.13 -3.74 -29.54
N TYR A 215 -31.76 -4.40 -30.63
CA TYR A 215 -31.88 -5.86 -30.82
C TYR A 215 -30.50 -6.50 -30.82
N ILE A 216 -30.40 -7.68 -30.21
CA ILE A 216 -29.18 -8.50 -30.24
C ILE A 216 -29.31 -9.56 -31.35
N PHE A 217 -28.24 -9.78 -32.12
CA PHE A 217 -28.11 -10.89 -33.04
C PHE A 217 -26.85 -11.69 -32.73
N ILE A 218 -26.94 -13.01 -32.66
CA ILE A 218 -25.80 -13.92 -32.50
C ILE A 218 -25.66 -14.70 -33.80
N ASN A 219 -24.51 -14.58 -34.46
CA ASN A 219 -24.26 -15.20 -35.77
C ASN A 219 -25.37 -14.92 -36.80
N GLY A 220 -25.93 -13.70 -36.77
CA GLY A 220 -27.02 -13.27 -37.64
C GLY A 220 -28.42 -13.73 -37.23
N VAL A 221 -28.57 -14.54 -36.17
CA VAL A 221 -29.87 -14.96 -35.62
C VAL A 221 -30.29 -13.98 -34.52
N GLN A 222 -31.50 -13.43 -34.62
CA GLN A 222 -32.02 -12.52 -33.61
C GLN A 222 -32.22 -13.24 -32.26
N CYS A 223 -31.72 -12.63 -31.20
CA CYS A 223 -31.85 -13.10 -29.84
C CYS A 223 -32.90 -12.27 -29.10
N GLY A 224 -33.98 -12.90 -28.65
CA GLY A 224 -35.02 -12.23 -27.86
C GLY A 224 -35.81 -11.14 -28.60
N SER A 225 -36.51 -10.33 -27.80
CA SER A 225 -37.27 -9.15 -28.24
C SER A 225 -36.43 -7.88 -28.15
N LEU A 226 -37.06 -6.71 -28.30
CA LEU A 226 -36.40 -5.42 -28.10
C LEU A 226 -35.89 -5.31 -26.66
N PHE A 227 -34.63 -4.88 -26.49
CA PHE A 227 -34.01 -4.58 -25.21
C PHE A 227 -34.07 -3.06 -24.99
N THR A 228 -34.45 -2.64 -23.80
CA THR A 228 -34.58 -1.24 -23.42
C THR A 228 -33.71 -0.97 -22.19
N PRO A 229 -32.72 -0.08 -22.29
CA PRO A 229 -31.93 0.38 -21.16
C PRO A 229 -32.81 1.01 -20.06
N LEU A 230 -32.47 0.73 -18.81
CA LEU A 230 -33.13 1.20 -17.58
C LEU A 230 -32.18 2.02 -16.69
N SER A 231 -30.88 1.75 -16.75
CA SER A 231 -29.86 2.45 -15.97
C SER A 231 -29.56 3.85 -16.53
N GLY A 232 -29.11 4.76 -15.65
CA GLY A 232 -28.68 6.11 -16.02
C GLY A 232 -27.25 6.13 -16.58
N GLU A 233 -26.73 7.33 -16.88
CA GLU A 233 -25.35 7.51 -17.30
C GLU A 233 -24.35 6.93 -16.28
N LEU A 234 -23.17 6.56 -16.77
CA LEU A 234 -22.07 5.93 -16.06
C LEU A 234 -22.39 4.53 -15.50
N SER A 235 -23.38 3.84 -16.08
CA SER A 235 -23.79 2.52 -15.60
C SER A 235 -24.30 1.63 -16.72
N ALA A 236 -24.14 0.31 -16.56
CA ALA A 236 -24.66 -0.68 -17.49
C ALA A 236 -25.85 -1.47 -16.93
N ASP A 237 -26.72 -1.89 -17.84
CA ASP A 237 -27.73 -2.88 -17.58
C ASP A 237 -27.24 -4.27 -18.01
N ARG A 238 -27.63 -5.29 -17.25
CA ARG A 238 -27.27 -6.70 -17.52
C ARG A 238 -28.50 -7.51 -17.91
N TRP A 239 -28.50 -8.03 -19.14
CA TRP A 239 -29.57 -8.87 -19.67
C TRP A 239 -29.15 -10.34 -19.74
N ASN A 240 -30.01 -11.23 -19.24
CA ASN A 240 -29.86 -12.67 -19.42
C ASN A 240 -30.40 -13.09 -20.79
N ILE A 241 -29.50 -13.53 -21.65
CA ILE A 241 -29.80 -13.98 -23.02
C ILE A 241 -29.53 -15.48 -23.21
N SER A 242 -29.59 -16.27 -22.12
CA SER A 242 -29.29 -17.71 -22.13
C SER A 242 -30.19 -18.52 -23.08
N SER A 243 -31.38 -18.01 -23.43
CA SER A 243 -32.25 -18.61 -24.45
C SER A 243 -31.61 -18.68 -25.85
N CYS A 244 -30.57 -17.89 -26.10
CA CYS A 244 -29.89 -17.77 -27.38
C CYS A 244 -28.56 -18.53 -27.45
N THR A 245 -28.20 -19.29 -26.41
CA THR A 245 -26.98 -20.11 -26.35
C THR A 245 -26.83 -21.06 -27.54
N SER A 246 -27.94 -21.58 -28.07
CA SER A 246 -27.96 -22.44 -29.26
C SER A 246 -27.48 -21.76 -30.56
N SER A 247 -27.40 -20.43 -30.60
CA SER A 247 -26.88 -19.68 -31.75
C SER A 247 -25.36 -19.51 -31.72
N LEU A 248 -24.72 -19.74 -30.57
CA LEU A 248 -23.26 -19.82 -30.46
C LEU A 248 -22.76 -21.20 -30.87
N VAL A 249 -21.60 -21.22 -31.53
CA VAL A 249 -20.93 -22.46 -31.93
C VAL A 249 -19.54 -22.49 -31.28
N PRO A 250 -19.33 -23.34 -30.25
CA PRO A 250 -18.03 -23.51 -29.62
C PRO A 250 -16.92 -23.89 -30.62
N GLY A 251 -15.74 -23.30 -30.45
CA GLY A 251 -14.57 -23.52 -31.32
C GLY A 251 -14.67 -22.91 -32.72
N GLN A 252 -15.70 -22.12 -33.01
CA GLN A 252 -15.88 -21.40 -34.27
C GLN A 252 -15.83 -19.89 -34.03
N LYS A 253 -15.73 -19.13 -35.12
CA LYS A 253 -15.85 -17.67 -35.07
C LYS A 253 -17.30 -17.31 -34.80
N ASN A 254 -17.56 -16.65 -33.68
CA ASN A 254 -18.89 -16.13 -33.36
C ASN A 254 -18.90 -14.60 -33.44
N THR A 255 -20.07 -14.03 -33.69
CA THR A 255 -20.29 -12.58 -33.69
C THR A 255 -21.54 -12.22 -32.92
N ILE A 256 -21.48 -11.13 -32.16
CA ILE A 256 -22.63 -10.53 -31.47
C ILE A 256 -22.84 -9.14 -32.05
N SER A 257 -24.02 -8.89 -32.62
CA SER A 257 -24.42 -7.60 -33.17
C SER A 257 -25.47 -6.93 -32.31
N VAL A 258 -25.26 -5.67 -31.98
CA VAL A 258 -26.22 -4.75 -31.35
C VAL A 258 -26.76 -3.82 -32.43
N LYS A 259 -28.08 -3.87 -32.66
CA LYS A 259 -28.76 -3.07 -33.69
C LYS A 259 -29.77 -2.11 -33.05
N PHE A 260 -29.44 -0.82 -33.07
CA PHE A 260 -30.25 0.24 -32.48
C PHE A 260 -31.51 0.56 -33.32
N GLN A 261 -32.52 1.16 -32.68
CA GLN A 261 -33.78 1.54 -33.33
C GLN A 261 -33.91 3.03 -33.65
N GLY A 262 -33.38 3.91 -32.79
CA GLY A 262 -33.56 5.34 -32.93
C GLY A 262 -32.58 6.01 -33.87
N LEU A 263 -32.37 7.30 -33.63
CA LEU A 263 -31.51 8.14 -34.44
C LEU A 263 -30.05 7.76 -34.27
N LEU A 264 -29.23 8.01 -35.29
CA LEU A 264 -27.80 7.74 -35.25
C LEU A 264 -27.14 8.37 -34.01
N GLN A 265 -27.55 9.57 -33.58
CA GLN A 265 -26.94 10.23 -32.43
C GLN A 265 -26.98 9.40 -31.12
N ASN A 266 -27.98 8.54 -30.94
CA ASN A 266 -28.16 7.71 -29.74
C ASN A 266 -27.78 6.23 -30.00
N ALA A 267 -27.25 5.91 -31.18
CA ALA A 267 -26.94 4.54 -31.58
C ALA A 267 -25.51 4.16 -31.18
N TYR A 268 -25.18 4.20 -29.88
CA TYR A 268 -23.83 3.89 -29.40
C TYR A 268 -23.85 3.04 -28.12
N VAL A 269 -22.71 2.41 -27.83
CA VAL A 269 -22.42 1.69 -26.60
C VAL A 269 -21.30 2.43 -25.86
N GLY A 270 -21.56 2.89 -24.64
CA GLY A 270 -20.65 3.64 -23.76
C GLY A 270 -19.91 2.76 -22.74
N GLY A 271 -19.63 1.52 -23.15
CA GLY A 271 -19.06 0.48 -22.31
C GLY A 271 -19.89 -0.79 -22.38
N GLY A 272 -19.27 -1.95 -22.53
CA GLY A 272 -20.03 -3.19 -22.55
C GLY A 272 -19.26 -4.46 -22.82
N LEU A 273 -19.81 -5.56 -22.34
CA LEU A 273 -19.34 -6.91 -22.61
C LEU A 273 -20.48 -7.91 -22.81
N ALA A 274 -20.18 -8.98 -23.54
CA ALA A 274 -20.96 -10.20 -23.55
C ALA A 274 -20.19 -11.29 -22.81
N GLU A 275 -20.89 -12.09 -22.02
CA GLU A 275 -20.37 -13.21 -21.25
C GLU A 275 -21.04 -14.51 -21.70
N ALA A 276 -20.24 -15.54 -21.96
CA ALA A 276 -20.72 -16.91 -22.12
C ALA A 276 -20.13 -17.79 -21.02
N VAL A 277 -20.98 -18.34 -20.16
CA VAL A 277 -20.61 -19.26 -19.09
C VAL A 277 -20.68 -20.69 -19.63
N TYR A 278 -19.63 -21.48 -19.45
CA TYR A 278 -19.54 -22.85 -19.96
C TYR A 278 -18.73 -23.78 -19.05
N THR A 279 -18.87 -25.09 -19.26
CA THR A 279 -17.97 -26.08 -18.64
C THR A 279 -16.96 -26.64 -19.63
N THR A 280 -15.76 -26.96 -19.15
CA THR A 280 -14.62 -27.47 -19.95
C THR A 280 -13.75 -28.43 -19.11
N ASP A 281 -13.10 -29.40 -19.76
CA ASP A 281 -12.13 -30.33 -19.16
C ASP A 281 -10.67 -29.84 -19.29
N ALA A 282 -10.46 -28.67 -19.89
CA ALA A 282 -9.14 -28.09 -20.09
C ALA A 282 -8.54 -27.54 -18.78
N LEU A 283 -7.35 -28.04 -18.41
CA LEU A 283 -6.57 -27.52 -17.28
C LEU A 283 -6.14 -26.06 -17.49
N GLN A 284 -5.62 -25.76 -18.68
CA GLN A 284 -5.08 -24.45 -19.04
C GLN A 284 -5.71 -23.99 -20.35
N GLU A 285 -6.00 -22.69 -20.46
CA GLU A 285 -6.39 -22.11 -21.74
C GLU A 285 -5.15 -21.89 -22.60
N ASN A 286 -5.20 -22.31 -23.86
CA ASN A 286 -4.10 -22.17 -24.81
C ASN A 286 -3.93 -20.70 -25.22
N SER A 287 -3.20 -19.91 -24.43
CA SER A 287 -2.66 -18.63 -24.88
C SER A 287 -1.25 -18.83 -25.44
N THR A 288 -0.96 -18.21 -26.58
CA THR A 288 0.41 -18.19 -27.12
C THR A 288 1.16 -17.10 -26.38
N ALA A 289 2.06 -17.47 -25.47
CA ALA A 289 2.83 -16.52 -24.69
C ALA A 289 3.52 -15.48 -25.61
N GLY A 290 3.34 -14.20 -25.28
CA GLY A 290 3.97 -13.08 -25.98
C GLY A 290 3.32 -12.66 -27.30
N ILE A 291 2.18 -13.22 -27.71
CA ILE A 291 1.39 -12.73 -28.85
C ILE A 291 -0.05 -12.49 -28.43
N LYS A 292 -0.53 -11.26 -28.60
CA LYS A 292 -1.93 -10.88 -28.32
C LYS A 292 -2.54 -10.20 -29.54
N LYS A 293 -3.72 -10.68 -29.95
CA LYS A 293 -4.48 -10.11 -31.06
C LYS A 293 -5.84 -9.63 -30.56
N GLU A 294 -6.10 -8.35 -30.71
CA GLU A 294 -7.37 -7.72 -30.35
C GLU A 294 -8.12 -7.33 -31.62
N TRP A 295 -9.33 -7.86 -31.78
CA TRP A 295 -10.19 -7.50 -32.91
C TRP A 295 -10.95 -6.22 -32.57
N LEU A 296 -11.02 -5.30 -33.53
CA LEU A 296 -11.81 -4.09 -33.37
C LEU A 296 -13.28 -4.37 -33.67
N PRO A 297 -14.23 -3.66 -33.02
CA PRO A 297 -15.64 -3.79 -33.34
C PRO A 297 -15.91 -3.38 -34.79
N GLU A 298 -16.82 -4.09 -35.44
CA GLU A 298 -17.43 -3.61 -36.68
C GLU A 298 -18.46 -2.53 -36.34
N ILE A 299 -18.37 -1.40 -37.04
CA ILE A 299 -19.29 -0.27 -36.86
C ILE A 299 -19.91 0.04 -38.22
N GLN A 300 -21.22 -0.13 -38.36
CA GLN A 300 -21.97 0.26 -39.55
C GLN A 300 -22.84 1.49 -39.23
N GLY A 301 -22.41 2.67 -39.70
CA GLY A 301 -23.06 3.94 -39.38
C GLY A 301 -22.07 5.08 -39.51
N ILE A 302 -21.59 5.57 -38.36
CA ILE A 302 -20.49 6.52 -38.19
C ILE A 302 -19.40 5.80 -37.41
N VAL A 303 -18.25 5.60 -38.04
CA VAL A 303 -17.07 5.08 -37.32
C VAL A 303 -16.57 6.16 -36.37
N ASN A 304 -16.88 6.00 -35.09
CA ASN A 304 -16.36 6.79 -33.99
C ASN A 304 -16.09 5.82 -32.82
N LEU A 305 -14.81 5.51 -32.62
CA LEU A 305 -14.37 4.48 -31.70
C LEU A 305 -13.37 5.10 -30.74
N PHE A 306 -13.77 5.21 -29.48
CA PHE A 306 -12.90 5.51 -28.36
C PHE A 306 -12.71 4.21 -27.59
N SER A 307 -11.49 3.73 -27.52
CA SER A 307 -11.20 2.44 -26.90
C SER A 307 -9.77 2.43 -26.34
N SER A 308 -9.32 1.29 -25.84
CA SER A 308 -7.98 1.09 -25.35
C SER A 308 -7.49 -0.32 -25.64
N PHE A 309 -6.18 -0.52 -25.54
CA PHE A 309 -5.59 -1.85 -25.47
C PHE A 309 -4.51 -1.89 -24.39
N TYR A 310 -4.30 -3.07 -23.79
CA TYR A 310 -3.32 -3.29 -22.73
C TYR A 310 -2.13 -4.09 -23.24
N ILE A 311 -0.92 -3.66 -22.88
CA ILE A 311 0.34 -4.37 -23.17
C ILE A 311 0.81 -5.11 -21.90
N PRO A 312 0.62 -6.45 -21.81
CA PRO A 312 0.96 -7.25 -20.63
C PRO A 312 2.46 -7.60 -20.56
N GLY A 313 3.32 -6.58 -20.66
CA GLY A 313 4.78 -6.70 -20.56
C GLY A 313 5.53 -5.75 -21.49
N THR A 314 6.73 -6.10 -21.92
CA THR A 314 7.54 -5.24 -22.81
C THR A 314 7.14 -5.45 -24.28
N LEU A 315 6.65 -4.39 -24.95
CA LEU A 315 6.26 -4.45 -26.35
C LEU A 315 7.47 -4.61 -27.30
N ASN A 316 7.43 -5.62 -28.16
CA ASN A 316 8.47 -5.91 -29.16
C ASN A 316 8.04 -5.47 -30.57
N HIS A 317 6.82 -5.81 -30.98
CA HIS A 317 6.26 -5.46 -32.30
C HIS A 317 4.78 -5.09 -32.19
N LEU A 318 4.35 -4.10 -32.96
CA LEU A 318 2.94 -3.69 -33.08
C LEU A 318 2.53 -3.67 -34.55
N THR A 319 1.40 -4.29 -34.86
CA THR A 319 0.79 -4.26 -36.20
C THR A 319 -0.68 -3.95 -36.08
N ILE A 320 -1.14 -2.94 -36.81
CA ILE A 320 -2.54 -2.50 -36.83
C ILE A 320 -3.05 -2.67 -38.25
N ARG A 321 -4.16 -3.38 -38.42
CA ARG A 321 -4.86 -3.51 -39.70
C ARG A 321 -6.23 -2.90 -39.57
N LEU A 322 -6.54 -1.95 -40.44
CA LEU A 322 -7.86 -1.33 -40.54
C LEU A 322 -8.44 -1.64 -41.93
N HIS A 323 -9.66 -2.13 -41.95
CA HIS A 323 -10.46 -2.32 -43.15
C HIS A 323 -11.73 -1.50 -42.99
N TYR A 324 -11.98 -0.58 -43.92
CA TYR A 324 -12.98 0.47 -43.77
C TYR A 324 -13.69 0.74 -45.08
N ALA A 325 -14.87 1.36 -45.02
CA ALA A 325 -15.55 1.93 -46.16
C ALA A 325 -16.10 3.33 -45.85
N SER A 326 -16.08 4.22 -46.84
CA SER A 326 -16.71 5.54 -46.76
C SER A 326 -17.61 5.79 -47.97
N ASN A 327 -18.91 6.04 -47.75
CA ASN A 327 -19.88 6.29 -48.82
C ASN A 327 -19.95 7.77 -49.25
N GLN A 328 -18.98 8.59 -48.85
CA GLN A 328 -18.91 10.02 -49.18
C GLN A 328 -18.01 10.27 -50.41
N SER A 329 -18.39 11.22 -51.28
CA SER A 329 -17.63 11.60 -52.49
C SER A 329 -17.03 13.01 -52.44
N TYR A 330 -17.05 13.68 -51.27
CA TYR A 330 -16.51 15.03 -51.10
C TYR A 330 -15.03 15.01 -50.70
N ALA A 331 -14.30 16.06 -51.09
CA ALA A 331 -12.98 16.36 -50.52
C ALA A 331 -13.13 16.63 -49.01
N GLY A 332 -12.43 15.88 -48.16
CA GLY A 332 -12.43 16.07 -46.71
C GLY A 332 -12.63 14.81 -45.86
N SER A 333 -13.11 13.69 -46.39
CA SER A 333 -13.26 12.44 -45.61
C SER A 333 -11.88 11.86 -45.28
N ASN A 334 -11.34 12.16 -44.09
CA ASN A 334 -10.01 11.70 -43.69
C ASN A 334 -10.15 10.67 -42.57
N LEU A 335 -9.63 9.46 -42.78
CA LEU A 335 -9.54 8.46 -41.72
C LEU A 335 -8.34 8.79 -40.82
N TYR A 336 -8.55 8.77 -39.50
CA TYR A 336 -7.47 8.97 -38.54
C TYR A 336 -7.46 7.91 -37.44
N LEU A 337 -6.28 7.63 -36.89
CA LEU A 337 -6.08 6.84 -35.69
C LEU A 337 -5.08 7.55 -34.77
N THR A 338 -5.46 7.78 -33.52
CA THR A 338 -4.55 8.24 -32.46
C THR A 338 -4.33 7.12 -31.46
N ILE A 339 -3.11 7.04 -30.89
CA ILE A 339 -2.78 6.19 -29.73
C ILE A 339 -2.13 7.11 -28.69
N GLY A 340 -2.73 7.22 -27.52
CA GLY A 340 -2.48 8.33 -26.61
C GLY A 340 -2.71 9.66 -27.34
N ASN A 341 -1.77 10.58 -27.20
CA ASN A 341 -1.80 11.87 -27.89
C ASN A 341 -1.11 11.85 -29.28
N GLN A 342 -0.68 10.68 -29.77
CA GLN A 342 0.05 10.57 -31.04
C GLN A 342 -0.86 10.14 -32.16
N THR A 343 -0.90 10.91 -33.25
CA THR A 343 -1.58 10.48 -34.49
C THR A 343 -0.69 9.50 -35.24
N VAL A 344 -1.10 8.23 -35.32
CA VAL A 344 -0.33 7.15 -35.96
C VAL A 344 -0.79 6.88 -37.39
N LEU A 345 -2.00 7.32 -37.75
CA LEU A 345 -2.53 7.27 -39.11
C LEU A 345 -3.32 8.53 -39.41
N ARG A 346 -3.12 9.07 -40.62
CA ARG A 346 -4.03 10.02 -41.23
C ARG A 346 -4.09 9.81 -42.74
N ALA A 347 -5.17 9.20 -43.23
CA ALA A 347 -5.39 8.95 -44.65
C ALA A 347 -6.44 9.94 -45.18
N VAL A 348 -6.03 10.79 -46.12
CA VAL A 348 -6.86 11.91 -46.60
C VAL A 348 -7.74 11.51 -47.80
N ASN A 349 -8.95 12.08 -47.88
CA ASN A 349 -9.89 11.89 -48.99
C ASN A 349 -10.19 10.41 -49.30
N VAL A 350 -10.36 9.59 -48.27
CA VAL A 350 -10.71 8.18 -48.43
C VAL A 350 -12.17 8.02 -48.89
N SER A 351 -12.41 7.14 -49.86
CA SER A 351 -13.75 6.85 -50.39
C SER A 351 -13.83 5.40 -50.85
N GLY A 352 -15.04 4.82 -50.78
CA GLY A 352 -15.27 3.42 -51.07
C GLY A 352 -14.62 2.49 -50.05
N ASP A 353 -14.49 1.22 -50.41
CA ASP A 353 -13.86 0.16 -49.62
C ASP A 353 -12.32 0.27 -49.69
N GLY A 354 -11.66 0.20 -48.54
CA GLY A 354 -10.21 0.34 -48.45
C GLY A 354 -9.62 -0.33 -47.21
N SER A 355 -8.34 -0.68 -47.27
CA SER A 355 -7.61 -1.27 -46.15
C SER A 355 -6.23 -0.66 -45.99
N VAL A 356 -5.78 -0.50 -44.74
CA VAL A 356 -4.43 -0.03 -44.40
C VAL A 356 -3.82 -0.95 -43.34
N THR A 357 -2.52 -1.22 -43.45
CA THR A 357 -1.76 -1.94 -42.44
C THR A 357 -0.59 -1.07 -42.01
N ILE A 358 -0.50 -0.82 -40.71
CA ILE A 358 0.51 -0.01 -40.04
C ILE A 358 1.37 -0.98 -39.22
N ASN A 359 2.69 -0.87 -39.31
CA ASN A 359 3.62 -1.67 -38.53
C ASN A 359 4.70 -0.79 -37.89
N ASP A 360 5.68 -1.40 -37.23
CA ASP A 360 6.77 -0.69 -36.53
C ASP A 360 7.44 0.41 -37.38
N SER A 361 7.58 0.22 -38.70
CA SER A 361 8.19 1.22 -39.60
C SER A 361 7.38 2.51 -39.73
N ASN A 362 6.08 2.44 -39.46
CA ASN A 362 5.16 3.58 -39.44
C ASN A 362 4.94 4.14 -38.02
N LEU A 363 5.31 3.39 -36.98
CA LEU A 363 5.01 3.68 -35.57
C LEU A 363 6.20 4.27 -34.81
N THR A 364 7.15 4.90 -35.51
CA THR A 364 8.40 5.42 -34.93
C THR A 364 8.20 6.55 -33.90
N MET A 365 7.00 7.14 -33.85
CA MET A 365 6.62 8.13 -32.82
C MET A 365 6.28 7.49 -31.47
N LEU A 366 6.07 6.18 -31.40
CA LEU A 366 5.76 5.46 -30.16
C LEU A 366 7.05 4.91 -29.53
N SER A 367 7.28 5.22 -28.25
CA SER A 367 8.40 4.70 -27.48
C SER A 367 8.04 3.39 -26.79
N TYR A 368 8.27 2.24 -27.43
CA TYR A 368 7.86 0.92 -26.92
C TYR A 368 8.33 0.61 -25.48
N PRO A 369 9.57 0.95 -25.05
CA PRO A 369 10.01 0.69 -23.68
C PRO A 369 9.16 1.36 -22.59
N SER A 370 8.48 2.47 -22.92
CA SER A 370 7.65 3.21 -21.95
C SER A 370 6.17 2.83 -21.95
N LEU A 371 5.76 1.89 -22.83
CA LEU A 371 4.36 1.48 -23.00
C LEU A 371 4.01 0.16 -22.29
N GLY A 372 5.02 -0.57 -21.81
CA GLY A 372 4.79 -1.84 -21.13
C GLY A 372 3.98 -1.69 -19.85
N GLU A 373 3.12 -2.66 -19.57
CA GLU A 373 2.23 -2.72 -18.41
C GLU A 373 1.27 -1.53 -18.29
N LYS A 374 0.96 -0.87 -19.40
CA LYS A 374 0.02 0.26 -19.46
C LYS A 374 -1.18 -0.02 -20.33
N THR A 375 -2.31 0.50 -19.91
CA THR A 375 -3.52 0.63 -20.73
C THR A 375 -3.36 1.86 -21.62
N LEU A 376 -3.39 1.66 -22.94
CA LEU A 376 -3.19 2.71 -23.94
C LEU A 376 -4.52 3.10 -24.59
N PRO A 377 -5.00 4.33 -24.39
CA PRO A 377 -6.20 4.81 -25.06
C PRO A 377 -5.92 5.06 -26.54
N PHE A 378 -6.87 4.77 -27.42
CA PHE A 378 -6.79 5.06 -28.85
C PHE A 378 -8.14 5.55 -29.39
N ARG A 379 -8.09 6.45 -30.37
CA ARG A 379 -9.27 7.00 -31.04
C ARG A 379 -9.21 6.73 -32.54
N LEU A 380 -10.28 6.17 -33.10
CA LEU A 380 -10.41 5.89 -34.52
C LEU A 380 -11.71 6.51 -35.04
N GLY A 381 -11.60 7.27 -36.12
CA GLY A 381 -12.77 7.87 -36.75
C GLY A 381 -12.45 8.55 -38.08
N PHE A 382 -13.40 9.34 -38.55
CA PHE A 382 -13.25 10.15 -39.75
C PHE A 382 -13.41 11.63 -39.44
N GLU A 383 -12.51 12.46 -39.97
CA GLU A 383 -12.63 13.91 -39.93
C GLU A 383 -13.60 14.42 -41.01
N ASN A 384 -14.23 15.57 -40.76
CA ASN A 384 -14.85 16.45 -41.77
C ASN A 384 -15.93 15.77 -42.64
N ILE A 385 -16.59 14.74 -42.12
CA ILE A 385 -17.85 14.24 -42.67
C ILE A 385 -18.93 15.28 -42.34
N SER A 386 -20.04 15.33 -43.08
CA SER A 386 -21.20 16.21 -42.85
C SER A 386 -21.95 15.99 -41.51
N TYR A 387 -21.24 15.54 -40.48
CA TYR A 387 -21.58 15.56 -39.06
C TYR A 387 -20.62 16.57 -38.42
N ILE A 388 -21.14 17.57 -37.70
CA ILE A 388 -20.25 18.41 -36.91
C ILE A 388 -19.85 17.52 -35.75
N SER A 389 -18.55 17.27 -35.55
CA SER A 389 -18.07 16.89 -34.21
C SER A 389 -18.30 18.10 -33.31
N SER A 390 -19.56 18.39 -33.01
CA SER A 390 -19.93 19.24 -31.91
C SER A 390 -19.80 18.37 -30.70
N SER A 391 -18.55 18.27 -30.29
CA SER A 391 -18.24 18.20 -28.89
C SER A 391 -19.09 19.32 -28.23
N THR A 392 -20.20 18.97 -27.57
CA THR A 392 -21.17 19.98 -27.12
C THR A 392 -20.54 20.82 -26.03
N GLY A 393 -20.55 22.12 -26.25
CA GLY A 393 -20.03 23.12 -25.33
C GLY A 393 -21.07 23.48 -24.27
N ASP A 394 -20.68 23.63 -23.01
CA ASP A 394 -21.55 24.12 -21.94
C ASP A 394 -21.15 25.51 -21.41
N ALA A 395 -20.17 26.18 -22.03
CA ALA A 395 -19.67 27.46 -21.54
C ALA A 395 -20.65 28.62 -21.80
N ASP A 396 -20.86 29.43 -20.78
CA ASP A 396 -21.31 30.81 -20.95
C ASP A 396 -20.13 31.75 -20.70
N VAL A 397 -19.77 32.50 -21.73
CA VAL A 397 -18.57 33.36 -21.75
C VAL A 397 -18.98 34.82 -21.81
N ALA A 398 -18.40 35.68 -20.99
CA ALA A 398 -18.56 37.13 -21.12
C ALA A 398 -17.27 37.78 -21.65
N LEU A 399 -17.40 38.56 -22.72
CA LEU A 399 -16.30 39.34 -23.27
C LEU A 399 -16.43 40.79 -22.82
N ILE A 400 -15.42 41.30 -22.13
CA ILE A 400 -15.42 42.58 -21.43
C ILE A 400 -14.39 43.49 -22.10
N THR A 401 -14.86 44.55 -22.73
CA THR A 401 -14.05 45.41 -23.60
C THR A 401 -14.05 46.84 -23.10
N ASP A 402 -12.86 47.38 -22.87
CA ASP A 402 -12.65 48.79 -22.58
C ASP A 402 -13.05 49.65 -23.79
N VAL A 403 -13.92 50.63 -23.55
CA VAL A 403 -14.36 51.65 -24.52
C VAL A 403 -14.15 53.04 -23.95
N SER A 404 -13.18 53.19 -23.06
CA SER A 404 -12.76 54.46 -22.46
C SER A 404 -12.19 55.44 -23.49
N GLY A 405 -11.99 56.71 -23.10
CA GLY A 405 -11.46 57.74 -24.00
C GLY A 405 -10.07 57.41 -24.57
N SER A 406 -9.22 56.68 -23.82
CA SER A 406 -7.89 56.24 -24.27
C SER A 406 -7.96 55.27 -25.44
N MET A 407 -9.06 54.54 -25.60
CA MET A 407 -9.28 53.63 -26.73
C MET A 407 -9.38 54.34 -28.09
N ALA A 408 -9.49 55.68 -28.11
CA ALA A 408 -9.39 56.49 -29.32
C ALA A 408 -7.94 56.76 -29.78
N TRP A 409 -6.95 56.40 -28.97
CA TRP A 409 -5.54 56.65 -29.24
C TRP A 409 -4.92 55.61 -30.16
N ARG A 410 -3.73 55.93 -30.66
CA ARG A 410 -2.86 55.01 -31.40
C ARG A 410 -2.42 53.86 -30.50
N MET A 411 -1.98 52.76 -31.11
CA MET A 411 -1.44 51.63 -30.34
C MET A 411 -0.10 51.99 -29.67
N ASP A 412 0.68 52.87 -30.29
CA ASP A 412 2.04 53.26 -29.87
C ASP A 412 2.15 54.61 -29.14
N SER A 413 1.05 55.35 -28.97
CA SER A 413 1.07 56.66 -28.32
C SER A 413 -0.32 57.15 -27.89
N THR A 414 -0.36 58.13 -27.01
CA THR A 414 -1.60 58.77 -26.50
C THR A 414 -2.23 59.78 -27.48
N SER A 415 -1.77 59.83 -28.72
CA SER A 415 -2.36 60.70 -29.76
C SER A 415 -3.53 60.00 -30.48
N THR A 416 -4.48 60.76 -31.02
CA THR A 416 -5.65 60.18 -31.69
C THR A 416 -5.25 59.28 -32.88
N GLY A 417 -5.72 58.03 -32.87
CA GLY A 417 -5.44 57.07 -33.93
C GLY A 417 -6.36 57.21 -35.14
N THR A 418 -6.07 56.41 -36.17
CA THR A 418 -6.88 56.25 -37.39
C THR A 418 -7.90 55.14 -37.19
N LYS A 419 -9.17 55.42 -37.47
CA LYS A 419 -10.23 54.40 -37.40
C LYS A 419 -10.05 53.42 -38.56
N ARG A 420 -10.05 52.11 -38.30
CA ARG A 420 -9.89 51.05 -39.33
C ARG A 420 -10.94 49.95 -39.16
N ASN A 421 -11.17 49.21 -40.23
CA ASN A 421 -11.99 48.00 -40.24
C ASN A 421 -11.12 46.74 -40.15
N CYS A 422 -11.73 45.60 -39.85
CA CYS A 422 -11.01 44.33 -39.68
C CYS A 422 -10.36 43.78 -40.96
N ASP A 423 -10.82 44.24 -42.13
CA ASP A 423 -10.28 43.89 -43.44
C ASP A 423 -9.25 44.91 -43.97
N ASP A 424 -8.94 45.97 -43.20
CA ASP A 424 -7.93 46.95 -43.56
C ASP A 424 -6.52 46.35 -43.44
N ALA A 425 -5.74 46.39 -44.53
CA ALA A 425 -4.37 45.86 -44.56
C ALA A 425 -3.41 46.57 -43.59
N LEU A 426 -3.77 47.77 -43.10
CA LEU A 426 -3.01 48.54 -42.12
C LEU A 426 -3.60 48.42 -40.71
N LEU A 427 -4.45 47.43 -40.42
CA LEU A 427 -5.01 47.22 -39.07
C LEU A 427 -3.91 47.08 -38.00
N SER A 428 -2.81 46.41 -38.32
CA SER A 428 -1.64 46.25 -37.43
C SER A 428 -0.66 47.44 -37.45
N ASP A 429 -0.91 48.47 -38.27
CA ASP A 429 -0.07 49.67 -38.26
C ASP A 429 -0.24 50.42 -36.94
N PRO A 430 0.84 50.85 -36.25
CA PRO A 430 0.76 51.53 -34.96
C PRO A 430 -0.16 52.77 -34.92
N SER A 431 -0.44 53.38 -36.08
CA SER A 431 -1.41 54.47 -36.21
C SER A 431 -2.87 54.08 -36.01
N THR A 432 -3.21 52.80 -35.91
CA THR A 432 -4.58 52.30 -35.72
C THR A 432 -5.11 52.72 -34.36
N ARG A 433 -6.40 53.04 -34.28
CA ARG A 433 -7.05 53.20 -32.97
C ARG A 433 -7.14 51.87 -32.25
N ARG A 434 -6.79 51.86 -30.95
CA ARG A 434 -6.95 50.69 -30.08
C ARG A 434 -8.34 50.05 -30.22
N VAL A 435 -9.43 50.83 -30.13
CA VAL A 435 -10.80 50.31 -30.30
C VAL A 435 -11.06 49.62 -31.65
N SER A 436 -10.35 49.98 -32.73
CA SER A 436 -10.52 49.32 -34.03
C SER A 436 -10.01 47.89 -34.01
N VAL A 437 -8.90 47.63 -33.32
CA VAL A 437 -8.34 46.30 -33.13
C VAL A 437 -9.17 45.49 -32.14
N ALA A 438 -9.57 46.08 -31.01
CA ALA A 438 -10.42 45.42 -30.02
C ALA A 438 -11.71 44.86 -30.64
N LYS A 439 -12.40 45.66 -31.48
CA LYS A 439 -13.58 45.20 -32.24
C LYS A 439 -13.33 43.99 -33.13
N CYS A 440 -12.11 43.82 -33.64
CA CYS A 440 -11.76 42.70 -34.51
C CYS A 440 -11.42 41.45 -33.69
N LEU A 441 -10.60 41.62 -32.65
CA LEU A 441 -10.31 40.55 -31.68
C LEU A 441 -11.59 39.97 -31.07
N ASP A 442 -12.52 40.84 -30.68
CA ASP A 442 -13.78 40.42 -30.07
C ASP A 442 -14.66 39.59 -31.00
N LYS A 443 -14.70 39.95 -32.30
CA LYS A 443 -15.45 39.19 -33.29
C LYS A 443 -14.82 37.83 -33.58
N ASP A 444 -13.50 37.80 -33.69
CA ASP A 444 -12.75 36.56 -33.90
C ASP A 444 -12.96 35.61 -32.70
N PHE A 445 -12.98 36.16 -31.48
CA PHE A 445 -13.26 35.41 -30.26
C PHE A 445 -14.69 34.88 -30.19
N VAL A 446 -15.68 35.74 -30.46
CA VAL A 446 -17.10 35.34 -30.55
C VAL A 446 -17.26 34.20 -31.55
N ALA A 447 -16.65 34.32 -32.73
CA ALA A 447 -16.69 33.28 -33.75
C ALA A 447 -16.03 31.98 -33.26
N SER A 448 -14.90 32.08 -32.55
CA SER A 448 -14.17 30.92 -32.03
C SER A 448 -14.96 30.15 -30.96
N ILE A 449 -15.56 30.84 -29.98
CA ILE A 449 -16.34 30.21 -28.91
C ILE A 449 -17.64 29.59 -29.47
N LEU A 450 -18.35 30.31 -30.34
CA LEU A 450 -19.61 29.85 -30.93
C LEU A 450 -19.45 28.83 -32.05
N ASN A 451 -18.22 28.55 -32.48
CA ASN A 451 -17.92 27.44 -33.39
C ASN A 451 -18.25 26.08 -32.76
N THR A 452 -18.27 26.02 -31.42
CA THR A 452 -18.70 24.84 -30.64
C THR A 452 -20.15 25.03 -30.20
N SER A 453 -21.07 24.19 -30.68
CA SER A 453 -22.50 24.33 -30.36
C SER A 453 -22.78 24.07 -28.89
N GLY A 454 -23.71 24.85 -28.32
CA GLY A 454 -24.06 24.79 -26.90
C GLY A 454 -23.40 25.90 -26.07
N ASN A 455 -22.27 26.44 -26.52
CA ASN A 455 -21.66 27.63 -25.92
C ASN A 455 -22.46 28.90 -26.20
N LYS A 456 -22.34 29.88 -25.30
CA LYS A 456 -22.97 31.20 -25.44
C LYS A 456 -21.95 32.29 -25.14
N VAL A 457 -22.07 33.41 -25.84
CA VAL A 457 -21.23 34.59 -25.60
C VAL A 457 -22.11 35.77 -25.22
N GLY A 458 -21.75 36.44 -24.13
CA GLY A 458 -22.26 37.75 -23.72
C GLY A 458 -21.19 38.82 -23.94
N LEU A 459 -21.62 40.07 -24.00
CA LEU A 459 -20.74 41.23 -24.20
C LEU A 459 -20.94 42.23 -23.07
N VAL A 460 -19.86 42.86 -22.65
CA VAL A 460 -19.86 44.00 -21.74
C VAL A 460 -18.88 45.04 -22.25
N ALA A 461 -19.35 46.25 -22.50
CA ALA A 461 -18.49 47.40 -22.78
C ALA A 461 -18.48 48.33 -21.58
N PHE A 462 -17.31 48.85 -21.20
CA PHE A 462 -17.18 49.75 -20.06
C PHE A 462 -16.32 50.99 -20.39
N GLU A 463 -16.71 52.12 -19.80
CA GLU A 463 -15.91 53.34 -19.72
C GLU A 463 -15.91 53.84 -18.27
N SER A 464 -16.44 55.03 -17.97
CA SER A 464 -16.53 55.53 -16.59
C SER A 464 -17.51 54.72 -15.74
N SER A 465 -18.37 53.97 -16.41
CA SER A 465 -19.31 53.00 -15.90
C SER A 465 -19.59 51.96 -17.01
N THR A 466 -20.46 51.00 -16.75
CA THR A 466 -20.91 50.06 -17.80
C THR A 466 -21.69 50.79 -18.88
N GLU A 467 -21.22 50.70 -20.12
CA GLU A 467 -21.83 51.37 -21.29
C GLU A 467 -22.93 50.51 -21.90
N SER A 468 -22.65 49.23 -22.16
CA SER A 468 -23.62 48.29 -22.70
C SER A 468 -23.36 46.86 -22.24
N THR A 469 -24.43 46.06 -22.21
CA THR A 469 -24.39 44.63 -21.91
C THR A 469 -25.25 43.83 -22.87
N VAL A 470 -24.82 42.61 -23.18
CA VAL A 470 -25.58 41.61 -23.92
C VAL A 470 -25.51 40.30 -23.15
N SER A 471 -26.67 39.76 -22.76
CA SER A 471 -26.73 38.45 -22.11
C SER A 471 -26.21 37.32 -23.01
N PRO A 472 -25.59 36.27 -22.42
CA PRO A 472 -25.09 35.11 -23.16
C PRO A 472 -26.09 34.59 -24.20
N THR A 473 -25.68 34.61 -25.45
CA THR A 473 -26.50 34.19 -26.59
C THR A 473 -25.66 33.51 -27.67
N THR A 474 -26.32 32.80 -28.57
CA THR A 474 -25.73 32.24 -29.80
C THR A 474 -25.96 33.14 -31.02
N ASN A 475 -26.67 34.27 -30.84
CA ASN A 475 -27.01 35.17 -31.94
C ASN A 475 -25.83 36.06 -32.33
N THR A 476 -25.01 35.56 -33.26
CA THR A 476 -23.85 36.27 -33.82
C THR A 476 -24.21 37.61 -34.46
N THR A 477 -25.44 37.78 -34.96
CA THR A 477 -25.89 39.06 -35.54
C THR A 477 -26.02 40.13 -34.46
N THR A 478 -26.65 39.80 -33.33
CA THR A 478 -26.75 40.70 -32.18
C THR A 478 -25.35 41.06 -31.66
N LEU A 479 -24.52 40.05 -31.40
CA LEU A 479 -23.16 40.24 -30.86
C LEU A 479 -22.30 41.14 -31.78
N ASN A 480 -22.24 40.82 -33.07
CA ASN A 480 -21.45 41.61 -34.03
C ASN A 480 -22.00 43.04 -34.19
N SER A 481 -23.32 43.23 -34.10
CA SER A 481 -23.94 44.56 -34.19
C SER A 481 -23.64 45.45 -32.98
N THR A 482 -23.56 44.86 -31.78
CA THR A 482 -23.18 45.58 -30.56
C THR A 482 -21.70 45.98 -30.59
N ILE A 483 -20.81 45.05 -30.98
CA ILE A 483 -19.36 45.35 -31.17
C ILE A 483 -19.18 46.44 -32.25
N GLY A 484 -19.94 46.35 -33.34
CA GLY A 484 -19.97 47.31 -34.45
C GLY A 484 -19.79 46.64 -35.81
N ASN A 485 -20.61 46.98 -36.79
CA ASN A 485 -20.71 46.27 -38.08
C ASN A 485 -19.90 46.95 -39.18
N GLY A 486 -18.69 46.44 -39.51
CA GLY A 486 -17.89 46.77 -40.71
C GLY A 486 -17.62 48.26 -41.01
N ASN A 487 -18.04 49.14 -40.12
CA ASN A 487 -17.92 50.58 -40.17
C ASN A 487 -17.23 51.00 -38.86
N PRO A 488 -16.09 51.69 -38.93
CA PRO A 488 -15.33 52.05 -37.74
C PRO A 488 -16.09 52.98 -36.77
N GLU A 489 -17.20 53.58 -37.22
CA GLU A 489 -17.97 54.59 -36.49
C GLU A 489 -19.19 54.04 -35.70
N THR A 490 -19.45 52.74 -35.74
CA THR A 490 -20.63 52.12 -35.08
C THR A 490 -20.23 51.09 -34.03
N GLY A 491 -21.15 50.78 -33.09
CA GLY A 491 -20.89 49.85 -31.98
C GLY A 491 -20.08 50.53 -30.87
N TYR A 492 -18.97 49.93 -30.45
CA TYR A 492 -18.10 50.50 -29.41
C TYR A 492 -17.54 51.88 -29.78
N ILE A 493 -17.76 52.88 -28.93
CA ILE A 493 -17.35 54.27 -29.14
C ILE A 493 -16.52 54.74 -27.92
N PRO A 494 -15.24 55.10 -28.12
CA PRO A 494 -14.38 55.61 -27.05
C PRO A 494 -14.93 56.87 -26.36
N SER A 495 -15.10 56.84 -25.05
CA SER A 495 -15.57 57.97 -24.23
C SER A 495 -15.17 57.80 -22.75
N GLY A 496 -15.17 58.87 -21.95
CA GLY A 496 -15.06 58.75 -20.49
C GLY A 496 -13.73 58.23 -19.94
N GLY A 497 -13.74 57.84 -18.66
CA GLY A 497 -12.61 57.21 -17.97
C GLY A 497 -12.65 55.68 -18.05
N THR A 498 -11.77 54.99 -17.32
CA THR A 498 -11.63 53.53 -17.34
C THR A 498 -12.08 52.93 -16.00
N CYS A 499 -13.19 52.17 -15.98
CA CYS A 499 -13.71 51.45 -14.80
C CYS A 499 -13.70 49.93 -15.01
N ILE A 500 -12.55 49.28 -14.79
CA ILE A 500 -12.38 47.84 -15.01
C ILE A 500 -13.33 47.03 -14.11
N CYS A 501 -13.47 47.41 -12.83
CA CYS A 501 -14.37 46.75 -11.88
C CYS A 501 -15.85 46.83 -12.32
N CYS A 502 -16.28 47.92 -12.97
CA CYS A 502 -17.64 48.04 -13.52
C CYS A 502 -17.91 46.97 -14.59
N GLY A 503 -16.93 46.75 -15.48
CA GLY A 503 -17.00 45.73 -16.53
C GLY A 503 -17.09 44.32 -15.93
N ILE A 504 -16.21 44.00 -14.98
CA ILE A 504 -16.18 42.69 -14.30
C ILE A 504 -17.49 42.43 -13.55
N ASN A 505 -17.96 43.37 -12.72
CA ASN A 505 -19.20 43.21 -11.96
C ASN A 505 -20.43 43.03 -12.87
N SER A 506 -20.48 43.75 -14.00
CA SER A 506 -21.57 43.62 -14.97
C SER A 506 -21.55 42.28 -15.69
N ALA A 507 -20.35 41.78 -16.03
CA ALA A 507 -20.20 40.45 -16.62
C ALA A 507 -20.60 39.36 -15.63
N THR A 508 -20.13 39.43 -14.39
CA THR A 508 -20.54 38.51 -13.31
C THR A 508 -22.05 38.48 -13.17
N GLY A 509 -22.70 39.65 -13.05
CA GLY A 509 -24.17 39.73 -12.94
C GLY A 509 -24.90 39.18 -14.16
N THR A 510 -24.32 39.32 -15.37
CA THR A 510 -24.90 38.77 -16.59
C THR A 510 -24.75 37.25 -16.67
N LEU A 511 -23.60 36.72 -16.23
CA LEU A 511 -23.32 35.28 -16.18
C LEU A 511 -24.07 34.56 -15.06
N SER A 512 -24.41 35.27 -13.97
CA SER A 512 -25.09 34.70 -12.79
C SER A 512 -26.58 35.03 -12.69
N GLN A 513 -27.18 35.77 -13.62
CA GLN A 513 -28.54 36.31 -13.51
C GLN A 513 -29.62 35.26 -13.19
N ALA A 514 -29.48 34.03 -13.70
CA ALA A 514 -30.43 32.93 -13.48
C ALA A 514 -29.94 31.89 -12.45
N ILE A 515 -28.80 32.16 -11.79
CA ILE A 515 -28.13 31.22 -10.91
C ILE A 515 -28.39 31.63 -9.46
N SER A 516 -28.92 30.70 -8.68
CA SER A 516 -28.93 30.79 -7.23
C SER A 516 -27.67 30.13 -6.68
N ASN A 517 -26.88 30.87 -5.90
CA ASN A 517 -25.79 30.30 -5.12
C ASN A 517 -26.23 30.10 -3.66
N ILE A 518 -25.98 28.92 -3.12
CA ILE A 518 -26.26 28.58 -1.72
C ILE A 518 -24.95 28.23 -1.02
N THR A 519 -24.68 28.85 0.12
CA THR A 519 -23.49 28.49 0.90
C THR A 519 -23.77 27.21 1.67
N LEU A 520 -23.09 26.13 1.29
CA LEU A 520 -23.20 24.80 1.91
C LEU A 520 -22.29 24.70 3.14
N ILE A 521 -21.09 25.30 3.05
CA ILE A 521 -20.15 25.45 4.17
C ILE A 521 -19.62 26.88 4.13
N GLU A 522 -19.82 27.62 5.23
CA GLU A 522 -19.39 29.01 5.37
C GLU A 522 -17.89 29.12 5.70
N LYS A 523 -17.26 30.23 5.30
CA LYS A 523 -15.91 30.59 5.72
C LYS A 523 -15.86 30.64 7.25
N GLY A 524 -14.88 29.97 7.86
CA GLY A 524 -14.72 29.94 9.32
C GLY A 524 -15.72 29.02 10.03
N ALA A 525 -16.37 28.10 9.31
CA ALA A 525 -17.21 27.06 9.91
C ALA A 525 -16.47 26.24 10.98
N THR A 526 -17.21 25.65 11.91
CA THR A 526 -16.64 24.72 12.91
C THR A 526 -16.50 23.32 12.33
N TRP A 527 -15.31 22.75 12.41
CA TRP A 527 -14.94 21.41 11.94
C TRP A 527 -14.69 20.48 13.12
N LEU A 528 -15.04 19.21 12.94
CA LEU A 528 -14.47 18.15 13.76
C LEU A 528 -13.04 17.90 13.27
N TYR A 529 -12.09 17.72 14.18
CA TYR A 529 -10.70 17.47 13.82
C TYR A 529 -9.99 16.53 14.80
N THR A 530 -8.94 15.88 14.32
CA THR A 530 -8.02 15.10 15.15
C THR A 530 -6.57 15.37 14.77
N ASN A 531 -5.74 15.53 15.80
CA ASN A 531 -4.28 15.58 15.74
C ASN A 531 -3.64 14.34 16.40
N ASN A 532 -4.43 13.32 16.73
CA ASN A 532 -3.91 12.08 17.34
C ASN A 532 -3.35 11.10 16.28
N ASN A 533 -3.47 11.44 15.00
CA ASN A 533 -3.11 10.60 13.87
C ASN A 533 -2.07 11.31 12.99
N LEU A 534 -1.04 11.93 13.59
CA LEU A 534 -0.08 12.77 12.83
C LEU A 534 0.70 12.00 11.75
N LEU A 535 0.83 10.69 11.90
CA LEU A 535 1.68 9.83 11.07
C LEU A 535 0.89 8.82 10.21
N SER A 536 -0.43 8.68 10.42
CA SER A 536 -1.27 7.72 9.71
C SER A 536 -2.70 8.24 9.55
N ALA A 537 -3.49 7.67 8.64
CA ALA A 537 -4.91 8.03 8.55
C ALA A 537 -5.69 7.44 9.73
N PRO A 538 -6.76 8.10 10.22
CA PRO A 538 -7.65 7.49 11.19
C PRO A 538 -8.12 6.13 10.67
N GLY A 539 -8.04 5.10 11.52
CA GLY A 539 -8.43 3.75 11.19
C GLY A 539 -9.92 3.64 10.82
N GLN A 540 -10.29 2.55 10.15
CA GLN A 540 -11.68 2.29 9.81
C GLN A 540 -12.55 2.17 11.07
N ASP A 541 -13.82 2.55 10.95
CA ASP A 541 -14.79 2.34 12.02
C ASP A 541 -15.15 0.84 12.15
N PRO A 542 -15.93 0.41 13.19
CA PRO A 542 -16.31 -0.99 13.36
C PRO A 542 -17.12 -1.59 12.19
N SER A 543 -17.62 -0.77 11.27
CA SER A 543 -18.34 -1.18 10.07
C SER A 543 -17.46 -1.17 8.81
N GLY A 544 -16.15 -0.88 8.96
CA GLY A 544 -15.18 -0.83 7.85
C GLY A 544 -15.22 0.47 7.04
N ASN A 545 -15.93 1.52 7.49
CA ASN A 545 -15.97 2.79 6.77
C ASN A 545 -14.68 3.59 7.03
N ASN A 546 -14.20 4.31 6.01
CA ASN A 546 -13.05 5.20 6.14
C ASN A 546 -13.48 6.56 6.72
N TRP A 547 -12.57 7.29 7.34
CA TRP A 547 -12.84 8.57 7.98
C TRP A 547 -13.43 9.65 7.05
N TYR A 548 -13.22 9.54 5.73
CA TYR A 548 -13.78 10.47 4.74
C TYR A 548 -15.18 10.09 4.26
N ASP A 549 -15.74 8.97 4.72
CA ASP A 549 -17.09 8.52 4.38
C ASP A 549 -18.14 9.20 5.26
N VAL A 550 -19.33 9.41 4.70
CA VAL A 550 -20.48 10.00 5.44
C VAL A 550 -21.00 9.09 6.56
N THR A 551 -20.76 7.78 6.44
CA THR A 551 -21.20 6.75 7.39
C THR A 551 -20.21 6.44 8.50
N TYR A 552 -19.03 7.07 8.49
CA TYR A 552 -17.99 6.84 9.49
C TYR A 552 -18.46 7.20 10.91
N SER A 553 -18.44 6.23 11.83
CA SER A 553 -19.04 6.38 13.16
C SER A 553 -18.07 6.73 14.30
N ASN A 554 -16.75 6.75 14.06
CA ASN A 554 -15.71 6.91 15.08
C ASN A 554 -15.24 8.37 15.25
N GLU A 555 -16.20 9.30 15.31
CA GLU A 555 -15.93 10.74 15.42
C GLU A 555 -16.17 11.32 16.82
N SER A 556 -16.68 10.52 17.77
CA SER A 556 -16.95 10.96 19.14
C SER A 556 -15.71 11.37 19.94
N SER A 557 -14.52 10.93 19.52
CA SER A 557 -13.23 11.29 20.12
C SER A 557 -12.57 12.49 19.45
N TRP A 558 -13.17 13.05 18.40
CA TRP A 558 -12.60 14.16 17.65
C TRP A 558 -12.93 15.48 18.34
N SER A 559 -11.95 16.37 18.37
CA SER A 559 -12.12 17.74 18.85
C SER A 559 -12.95 18.55 17.86
N SER A 560 -13.43 19.71 18.28
CA SER A 560 -14.22 20.61 17.44
C SER A 560 -13.69 22.04 17.53
N GLY A 561 -13.51 22.70 16.40
CA GLY A 561 -12.90 24.04 16.34
C GLY A 561 -13.20 24.77 15.03
N ALA A 562 -13.05 26.09 15.02
CA ALA A 562 -13.26 26.88 13.81
C ALA A 562 -12.16 26.60 12.78
N ALA A 563 -12.54 26.59 11.49
CA ALA A 563 -11.66 26.17 10.39
C ALA A 563 -10.37 26.97 10.29
N VAL A 564 -10.34 28.24 10.75
CA VAL A 564 -9.19 29.16 10.76
C VAL A 564 -8.12 28.71 11.76
N LEU A 565 -7.64 27.50 11.59
CA LEU A 565 -6.68 26.84 12.46
C LEU A 565 -5.28 27.38 12.15
N GLY A 566 -4.40 27.45 13.16
CA GLY A 566 -3.01 27.88 12.99
C GLY A 566 -2.80 29.40 12.95
N ALA A 567 -2.10 29.90 13.99
CA ALA A 567 -1.61 31.26 14.18
C ALA A 567 -2.62 32.32 14.68
N THR A 568 -2.77 32.42 16.00
CA THR A 568 -2.91 33.77 16.58
C THR A 568 -1.56 34.43 16.79
N ASN A 569 -0.45 33.71 17.00
CA ASN A 569 0.84 34.32 17.41
C ASN A 569 0.66 35.35 18.54
N GLY A 570 -0.32 35.14 19.43
CA GLY A 570 -0.69 36.09 20.49
C GLY A 570 -1.58 37.28 20.07
N TYR A 571 -2.05 37.35 18.82
CA TYR A 571 -2.97 38.38 18.33
C TYR A 571 -4.44 37.96 18.45
N SER A 572 -5.24 38.79 19.11
CA SER A 572 -6.70 38.61 19.23
C SER A 572 -7.40 39.21 18.00
N TYR A 573 -8.00 38.37 17.15
CA TYR A 573 -8.96 38.82 16.14
C TYR A 573 -10.38 38.82 16.72
N SER A 574 -11.25 39.72 16.24
CA SER A 574 -12.64 39.82 16.68
C SER A 574 -13.58 39.26 15.60
N PRO A 575 -14.51 38.35 15.94
CA PRO A 575 -14.71 37.77 17.27
C PRO A 575 -13.56 36.82 17.66
N SER A 576 -13.23 36.79 18.95
CA SER A 576 -12.14 36.00 19.51
C SER A 576 -12.44 34.51 19.39
N VAL A 577 -11.71 33.82 18.52
CA VAL A 577 -11.79 32.37 18.33
C VAL A 577 -10.48 31.74 18.80
N SER A 578 -10.54 30.76 19.69
CA SER A 578 -9.38 29.92 20.01
C SER A 578 -9.19 28.92 18.86
N THR A 579 -8.06 29.00 18.16
CA THR A 579 -7.79 28.24 16.92
C THR A 579 -6.47 27.46 16.97
N GLU A 580 -5.92 27.26 18.17
CA GLU A 580 -4.62 26.62 18.38
C GLU A 580 -4.76 25.10 18.26
N MET A 581 -4.52 24.56 17.06
CA MET A 581 -4.03 23.18 16.89
C MET A 581 -2.51 23.23 16.89
N GLY A 582 -1.90 22.80 17.99
CA GLY A 582 -0.44 22.79 18.16
C GLY A 582 0.10 24.22 18.35
N ALA A 583 0.56 24.54 19.56
CA ALA A 583 1.49 25.64 19.75
C ALA A 583 2.69 25.44 18.80
N ASN A 584 3.39 26.51 18.40
CA ASN A 584 4.61 26.51 17.56
C ASN A 584 5.53 25.27 17.77
N LEU A 585 5.26 24.17 17.06
CA LEU A 585 6.02 22.93 17.16
C LEU A 585 6.77 22.78 15.84
N THR A 586 8.07 22.98 15.91
CA THR A 586 9.00 22.37 14.97
C THR A 586 8.88 20.85 15.11
N GLY A 587 8.15 20.22 14.18
CA GLY A 587 7.98 18.76 14.08
C GLY A 587 7.06 18.16 15.14
N ALA A 588 6.22 17.19 14.76
CA ALA A 588 5.54 16.34 15.73
C ALA A 588 6.55 15.78 16.74
N THR A 589 6.32 16.06 18.02
CA THR A 589 7.05 15.46 19.13
C THR A 589 6.19 14.39 19.79
N ALA A 590 6.75 13.20 20.00
CA ALA A 590 6.20 12.20 20.91
C ALA A 590 7.15 12.09 22.11
N ALA A 591 6.64 12.14 23.33
CA ALA A 591 7.42 11.90 24.53
C ALA A 591 7.24 10.44 24.97
N ALA A 592 8.31 9.76 25.33
CA ALA A 592 8.20 8.45 25.97
C ALA A 592 7.43 8.59 27.29
N ASP A 593 6.52 7.65 27.55
CA ASP A 593 5.82 7.58 28.83
C ASP A 593 6.74 6.93 29.86
N LEU A 594 7.27 7.74 30.78
CA LEU A 594 8.05 7.32 31.94
C LEU A 594 7.06 7.09 33.09
N TRP A 595 6.50 5.90 33.15
CA TRP A 595 5.26 5.58 33.88
C TRP A 595 5.23 6.00 35.37
N GLU A 596 4.17 6.72 35.73
CA GLU A 596 3.69 7.04 37.08
C GLU A 596 2.44 6.21 37.51
N HIS A 597 2.42 5.59 38.70
CA HIS A 597 1.24 4.85 39.18
C HIS A 597 0.37 5.67 40.16
N GLY A 598 -0.73 6.20 39.64
CA GLY A 598 -1.97 6.38 40.41
C GLY A 598 -2.25 7.77 40.99
N GLY A 599 -2.17 8.82 40.17
CA GLY A 599 -2.89 10.07 40.44
C GLY A 599 -2.29 11.36 39.93
N ASP A 600 -2.05 11.53 38.62
CA ASP A 600 -2.03 12.85 37.96
C ASP A 600 -2.39 12.76 36.46
N THR A 601 -2.71 13.90 35.84
CA THR A 601 -3.42 14.12 34.56
C THR A 601 -2.47 14.50 33.39
N PRO A 602 -2.95 14.48 32.11
CA PRO A 602 -2.09 14.50 30.92
C PRO A 602 -1.23 15.76 30.70
N GLY A 603 0.07 15.58 30.56
CA GLY A 603 1.11 16.54 30.16
C GLY A 603 2.50 15.86 30.15
N PRO A 604 3.55 16.44 29.53
CA PRO A 604 4.90 15.85 29.55
C PRO A 604 5.37 15.63 31.00
N PRO A 605 6.09 14.53 31.29
CA PRO A 605 6.44 14.19 32.67
C PRO A 605 7.40 15.24 33.25
N ASN A 606 6.86 16.03 34.17
CA ASN A 606 7.63 16.73 35.19
C ASN A 606 7.70 15.79 36.40
N ASP A 607 8.89 15.67 36.98
CA ASP A 607 9.11 15.40 38.41
C ASP A 607 9.01 13.93 38.88
N PHE A 608 10.08 13.46 39.53
CA PHE A 608 10.12 12.21 40.32
C PHE A 608 9.25 12.23 41.60
N SER A 609 8.40 13.26 41.78
CA SER A 609 7.63 13.58 43.00
C SER A 609 6.63 12.53 43.51
N SER A 610 6.22 11.55 42.71
CA SER A 610 5.21 10.57 43.13
C SER A 610 5.75 9.52 44.11
N GLY A 611 7.08 9.36 44.15
CA GLY A 611 7.76 8.34 44.97
C GLY A 611 7.50 6.88 44.55
N ILE A 612 6.97 6.60 43.34
CA ILE A 612 6.80 5.23 42.83
C ILE A 612 7.38 5.11 41.42
N LEU A 613 8.67 4.79 41.34
CA LEU A 613 9.37 4.53 40.09
C LEU A 613 9.04 3.12 39.54
N ASN A 614 8.85 3.00 38.23
CA ASN A 614 8.90 1.71 37.52
C ASN A 614 10.35 1.26 37.33
N SER A 615 10.99 0.89 38.44
CA SER A 615 12.37 0.43 38.45
C SER A 615 12.45 -1.09 38.52
N THR A 616 13.42 -1.62 37.79
CA THR A 616 13.93 -2.94 38.11
C THR A 616 15.18 -2.71 38.94
N ALA A 617 15.16 -3.15 40.19
CA ALA A 617 16.30 -3.06 41.09
C ALA A 617 17.56 -3.77 40.52
N ASN A 618 17.44 -4.62 39.49
CA ASN A 618 18.59 -5.28 38.88
C ASN A 618 19.21 -4.40 37.77
N THR A 619 20.51 -4.13 37.88
CA THR A 619 21.37 -3.76 36.75
C THR A 619 21.35 -4.86 35.69
N TYR A 620 20.87 -4.52 34.49
CA TYR A 620 20.70 -5.45 33.39
C TYR A 620 21.95 -5.46 32.49
N GLY A 621 22.98 -6.16 32.91
CA GLY A 621 23.92 -6.77 31.97
C GLY A 621 23.32 -8.08 31.45
N ILE A 622 23.37 -8.35 30.14
CA ILE A 622 22.91 -9.61 29.50
C ILE A 622 23.57 -10.90 30.07
N SER A 623 24.42 -10.80 31.10
CA SER A 623 24.97 -11.93 31.85
C SER A 623 25.06 -11.76 33.38
N GLY A 624 24.57 -10.66 33.97
CA GLY A 624 24.67 -10.41 35.43
C GLY A 624 26.08 -10.57 36.00
N GLY A 625 27.11 -10.22 35.21
CA GLY A 625 28.51 -10.26 35.61
C GLY A 625 29.06 -8.85 35.76
N HIS A 626 30.24 -8.74 36.39
CA HIS A 626 31.00 -7.50 36.58
C HIS A 626 30.98 -6.62 35.32
N ASP A 627 30.23 -5.53 35.34
CA ASP A 627 30.16 -4.54 34.26
C ASP A 627 31.02 -3.31 34.53
N GLY A 628 31.62 -3.27 35.72
CA GLY A 628 32.54 -2.24 36.19
C GLY A 628 31.89 -0.97 36.71
N TRP A 629 30.57 -0.95 36.86
CA TRP A 629 29.84 0.23 37.34
C TRP A 629 29.16 0.04 38.69
N ASP A 630 28.67 -1.15 39.01
CA ASP A 630 27.94 -1.40 40.27
C ASP A 630 28.42 -2.65 41.03
N TRP A 631 29.59 -3.17 40.68
CA TRP A 631 30.08 -4.45 41.17
C TRP A 631 31.00 -4.33 42.39
N ASP A 632 30.58 -4.86 43.54
CA ASP A 632 31.44 -4.91 44.73
C ASP A 632 32.55 -5.97 44.60
N THR A 633 33.79 -5.48 44.57
CA THR A 633 35.00 -6.33 44.56
C THR A 633 35.36 -6.90 45.94
N ARG A 634 34.74 -6.42 47.03
CA ARG A 634 35.12 -6.72 48.42
C ARG A 634 34.53 -8.03 48.93
N ASN A 635 33.30 -8.37 48.59
CA ASN A 635 32.66 -9.62 49.01
C ASN A 635 32.12 -10.48 47.84
N GLY A 636 32.15 -9.98 46.61
CA GLY A 636 31.71 -10.70 45.40
C GLY A 636 30.20 -11.00 45.40
N THR A 637 29.41 -10.20 46.11
CA THR A 637 27.96 -10.28 46.11
C THR A 637 27.36 -9.29 45.11
N GLY A 638 26.20 -9.66 44.56
CA GLY A 638 25.50 -8.86 43.55
C GLY A 638 24.83 -7.60 44.12
N PRO A 639 24.10 -6.85 43.26
CA PRO A 639 23.92 -5.38 43.31
C PRO A 639 23.06 -4.78 44.43
N PHE A 640 22.91 -5.48 45.58
CA PHE A 640 22.33 -4.95 46.82
C PHE A 640 23.01 -5.57 48.04
N GLY A 641 24.32 -5.38 48.14
CA GLY A 641 25.07 -5.67 49.35
C GLY A 641 24.82 -4.57 50.38
N SER A 642 24.32 -4.91 51.55
CA SER A 642 24.12 -3.94 52.65
C SER A 642 25.45 -3.39 53.25
N ASP A 643 26.56 -3.44 52.51
CA ASP A 643 27.88 -2.91 52.87
C ASP A 643 28.55 -2.10 51.74
N ASP A 644 27.78 -1.69 50.72
CA ASP A 644 28.26 -0.95 49.55
C ASP A 644 28.51 0.54 49.88
N ASP A 645 29.59 1.11 49.35
CA ASP A 645 30.07 2.44 49.75
C ASP A 645 29.30 3.62 49.08
N ILE A 646 28.31 3.37 48.18
CA ILE A 646 27.33 4.35 47.67
C ILE A 646 25.91 3.74 47.74
N ASP A 647 25.01 4.37 48.50
CA ASP A 647 23.65 3.94 48.76
C ASP A 647 22.61 4.69 47.88
N TYR A 648 21.64 3.95 47.33
CA TYR A 648 20.47 4.55 46.70
C TYR A 648 19.42 4.96 47.75
N ASN A 649 19.13 6.27 47.83
CA ASN A 649 18.24 6.84 48.86
C ASN A 649 16.78 6.97 48.44
N GLY A 650 16.44 6.58 47.21
CA GLY A 650 15.10 6.84 46.68
C GLY A 650 14.98 8.25 46.11
N ILE A 651 13.76 8.80 46.23
CA ILE A 651 13.48 10.19 45.84
C ILE A 651 13.59 11.07 47.08
N VAL A 652 14.55 11.99 47.07
CA VAL A 652 14.78 12.98 48.14
C VAL A 652 14.54 14.38 47.55
N SER A 653 13.60 15.11 48.14
CA SER A 653 13.19 16.45 47.70
C SER A 653 12.78 16.57 46.21
N GLY A 654 12.22 15.50 45.63
CA GLY A 654 11.79 15.47 44.23
C GLY A 654 12.86 15.01 43.23
N LYS A 655 14.07 14.68 43.70
CA LYS A 655 15.17 14.18 42.85
C LYS A 655 15.55 12.75 43.23
N LEU A 656 15.96 11.95 42.25
CA LEU A 656 16.56 10.63 42.46
C LEU A 656 17.93 10.82 43.13
N GLU A 657 18.13 10.35 44.36
CA GLU A 657 19.35 10.61 45.14
C GLU A 657 20.16 9.33 45.41
N PHE A 658 21.48 9.44 45.30
CA PHE A 658 22.49 8.49 45.75
C PHE A 658 23.47 9.22 46.66
N ASP A 659 23.93 8.61 47.75
CA ASP A 659 24.97 9.20 48.61
C ASP A 659 25.95 8.15 49.13
N ASN A 660 27.04 8.57 49.75
CA ASN A 660 27.94 7.69 50.49
C ASN A 660 27.92 7.92 52.01
N ASP A 661 26.87 8.57 52.53
CA ASP A 661 26.74 9.04 53.91
C ASP A 661 26.28 7.92 54.88
N PHE A 662 25.57 6.90 54.38
CA PHE A 662 24.87 5.90 55.21
C PHE A 662 25.47 4.48 55.21
N GLY A 663 26.58 4.24 54.49
CA GLY A 663 27.29 2.97 54.46
C GLY A 663 27.75 2.52 55.86
N GLY A 664 27.29 1.35 56.32
CA GLY A 664 27.49 0.88 57.70
C GLY A 664 28.95 0.89 58.19
N SER A 665 29.17 1.41 59.41
CA SER A 665 30.43 1.41 60.20
C SER A 665 31.75 1.23 59.44
N GLY A 666 32.07 2.20 58.57
CA GLY A 666 33.40 2.41 58.02
C GLY A 666 33.36 2.77 56.54
N ASN A 667 33.04 4.03 56.22
CA ASN A 667 33.12 4.61 54.88
C ASN A 667 34.51 4.28 54.28
N ALA A 668 34.54 3.40 53.27
CA ALA A 668 35.75 2.71 52.83
C ALA A 668 36.11 2.99 51.36
N CYS A 669 35.64 4.10 50.80
CA CYS A 669 36.13 4.66 49.53
C CYS A 669 37.59 5.13 49.57
N SER A 670 38.21 5.17 50.76
CA SER A 670 39.61 5.56 50.90
C SER A 670 40.54 4.69 50.05
N SER A 671 41.22 5.32 49.11
CA SER A 671 42.16 4.76 48.13
C SER A 671 41.55 3.71 47.18
N ARG A 672 40.23 3.79 46.93
CA ARG A 672 39.48 2.85 46.08
C ARG A 672 38.34 3.57 45.34
N ASP A 673 37.99 3.04 44.17
CA ASP A 673 36.84 3.50 43.40
C ASP A 673 35.53 3.01 44.05
N CYS A 674 34.61 3.93 44.31
CA CYS A 674 33.24 3.66 44.73
C CYS A 674 32.27 4.11 43.65
N SER A 675 31.31 3.28 43.27
CA SER A 675 30.32 3.62 42.24
C SER A 675 28.96 3.01 42.55
N GLY A 676 27.91 3.69 42.13
CA GLY A 676 26.53 3.24 42.30
C GLY A 676 25.63 3.80 41.20
N ALA A 677 24.64 3.01 40.77
CA ALA A 677 23.73 3.37 39.68
C ALA A 677 22.31 2.83 39.87
N TYR A 678 21.34 3.45 39.20
CA TYR A 678 19.94 3.04 39.18
C TYR A 678 19.36 3.10 37.77
N ALA A 679 18.54 2.12 37.41
CA ALA A 679 17.91 2.00 36.10
C ALA A 679 16.44 2.44 36.09
N ILE A 680 16.06 3.25 35.10
CA ILE A 680 14.68 3.59 34.74
C ILE A 680 14.30 2.83 33.46
N SER A 681 13.14 2.17 33.46
CA SER A 681 12.60 1.53 32.27
C SER A 681 11.79 2.51 31.40
N ILE A 682 12.01 2.46 30.09
CA ILE A 682 11.41 3.36 29.10
C ILE A 682 10.70 2.52 28.04
N ASN A 683 9.40 2.73 27.84
CA ASN A 683 8.63 2.00 26.84
C ASN A 683 8.55 2.80 25.53
N VAL A 684 9.20 2.29 24.48
CA VAL A 684 9.14 2.85 23.13
C VAL A 684 8.01 2.17 22.35
N THR A 685 6.96 2.93 22.02
CA THR A 685 5.78 2.40 21.30
C THR A 685 6.06 2.19 19.80
N PRO A 686 5.21 1.42 19.07
CA PRO A 686 5.30 1.31 17.62
C PRO A 686 5.28 2.65 16.88
N GLU A 687 4.49 3.62 17.36
CA GLU A 687 4.42 4.97 16.79
C GLU A 687 5.74 5.73 16.98
N MET A 688 6.35 5.63 18.15
CA MET A 688 7.66 6.25 18.44
C MET A 688 8.79 5.62 17.61
N TYR A 689 8.80 4.29 17.45
CA TYR A 689 9.77 3.62 16.59
C TYR A 689 9.57 3.96 15.10
N THR A 690 8.32 4.20 14.69
CA THR A 690 8.03 4.68 13.33
C THR A 690 8.73 6.01 13.05
N ILE A 691 8.73 6.95 14.02
CA ILE A 691 9.45 8.24 13.91
C ILE A 691 10.94 8.01 13.60
N ILE A 692 11.60 7.12 14.34
CA ILE A 692 13.03 6.82 14.17
C ILE A 692 13.30 6.10 12.84
N SER A 693 12.49 5.10 12.48
CA SER A 693 12.65 4.40 11.20
C SER A 693 12.36 5.29 9.98
N SER A 694 11.61 6.38 10.14
CA SER A 694 11.42 7.44 9.12
C SER A 694 12.51 8.52 9.10
N GLY A 695 13.59 8.33 9.87
CA GLY A 695 14.73 9.25 9.91
C GLY A 695 14.58 10.45 10.86
N GLY A 696 13.61 10.40 11.79
CA GLY A 696 13.51 11.32 12.92
C GLY A 696 14.58 11.08 13.99
N THR A 697 14.62 11.92 15.02
CA THR A 697 15.59 11.85 16.13
C THR A 697 14.90 11.48 17.44
N ALA A 698 15.66 10.99 18.43
CA ALA A 698 15.15 10.76 19.79
C ALA A 698 16.13 11.38 20.79
N ASN A 699 15.81 12.56 21.30
CA ASN A 699 16.67 13.27 22.24
C ASN A 699 16.31 12.86 23.67
N LEU A 700 17.25 12.21 24.35
CA LEU A 700 17.23 11.97 25.78
C LEU A 700 17.83 13.18 26.50
N SER A 701 17.18 13.66 27.56
CA SER A 701 17.71 14.69 28.44
C SER A 701 17.39 14.41 29.91
N PHE A 702 18.22 14.92 30.83
CA PHE A 702 17.98 14.90 32.27
C PHE A 702 18.85 15.95 32.96
N ASP A 703 18.42 16.39 34.14
CA ASP A 703 19.20 17.25 35.03
C ASP A 703 19.99 16.37 36.01
N TYR A 704 21.21 16.79 36.33
CA TYR A 704 22.06 16.12 37.31
C TYR A 704 22.68 17.14 38.27
N GLU A 705 22.93 16.69 39.50
CA GLU A 705 23.55 17.46 40.55
C GLU A 705 24.54 16.59 41.35
N TRP A 706 25.68 17.16 41.72
CA TRP A 706 26.58 16.68 42.77
C TRP A 706 26.61 17.71 43.89
N ASP A 707 26.34 17.29 45.12
CA ASP A 707 26.30 18.13 46.32
C ASP A 707 27.36 17.64 47.32
N ASP A 708 28.33 18.49 47.61
CA ASP A 708 29.37 18.19 48.60
C ASP A 708 28.81 18.27 50.04
N THR A 709 29.30 17.43 50.94
CA THR A 709 29.04 17.61 52.38
C THR A 709 30.32 17.78 53.22
N GLY A 710 31.50 17.79 52.56
CA GLY A 710 32.84 17.93 53.13
C GLY A 710 33.79 18.83 52.31
N ASN A 711 35.08 18.94 52.69
CA ASN A 711 36.10 19.54 51.80
C ASN A 711 36.92 18.38 51.23
N PHE A 712 37.12 18.38 49.91
CA PHE A 712 37.88 17.36 49.19
C PHE A 712 39.37 17.71 49.14
N GLU A 713 40.22 16.70 49.09
CA GLU A 713 41.67 16.86 49.05
C GLU A 713 42.21 16.79 47.62
N SER A 714 43.43 17.30 47.40
CA SER A 714 43.95 17.40 46.03
C SER A 714 44.20 16.02 45.41
N GLY A 715 43.53 15.72 44.30
CA GLY A 715 43.54 14.46 43.56
C GLY A 715 42.33 13.55 43.84
N ASP A 716 41.29 14.05 44.53
CA ASP A 716 40.02 13.36 44.67
C ASP A 716 39.12 13.69 43.48
N GLU A 717 38.45 12.68 42.92
CA GLU A 717 37.73 12.81 41.66
C GLU A 717 36.30 12.27 41.81
N VAL A 718 35.34 12.96 41.20
CA VAL A 718 33.93 12.55 41.15
C VAL A 718 33.42 12.57 39.71
N TRP A 719 32.55 11.63 39.39
CA TRP A 719 31.92 11.50 38.07
C TRP A 719 30.41 11.36 38.17
N ILE A 720 29.72 11.99 37.22
CA ILE A 720 28.33 11.72 36.86
C ILE A 720 28.37 10.76 35.67
N LYS A 721 27.74 9.60 35.81
CA LYS A 721 27.71 8.55 34.78
C LYS A 721 26.27 8.21 34.41
N ALA A 722 26.03 7.94 33.13
CA ALA A 722 24.75 7.46 32.65
C ALA A 722 24.91 6.56 31.42
N ARG A 723 23.99 5.63 31.20
CA ARG A 723 24.08 4.60 30.15
C ARG A 723 22.70 4.26 29.59
N TRP A 724 22.61 4.07 28.28
CA TRP A 724 21.42 3.64 27.56
C TRP A 724 21.52 2.18 27.15
N THR A 725 20.58 1.33 27.56
CA THR A 725 20.59 -0.10 27.25
C THR A 725 19.48 -0.47 26.28
N SER A 726 19.89 -1.04 25.14
CA SER A 726 19.04 -1.47 24.03
C SER A 726 18.83 -2.98 24.04
N PRO A 727 17.65 -3.50 23.63
CA PRO A 727 17.34 -4.92 23.70
C PRO A 727 18.30 -5.84 22.92
N THR A 728 18.82 -5.40 21.77
CA THR A 728 19.66 -6.25 20.90
C THR A 728 21.13 -5.82 20.87
N SER A 729 21.42 -4.51 20.84
CA SER A 729 22.80 -4.00 20.82
C SER A 729 23.47 -3.87 22.19
N GLY A 730 22.74 -4.05 23.29
CA GLY A 730 23.30 -3.93 24.64
C GLY A 730 23.43 -2.49 25.12
N ALA A 731 24.38 -2.25 26.01
CA ALA A 731 24.55 -0.98 26.72
C ALA A 731 25.45 0.01 25.93
N HIS A 732 25.09 1.30 25.99
CA HIS A 732 25.74 2.43 25.32
C HIS A 732 25.96 3.55 26.34
N ASP A 733 27.21 3.87 26.69
CA ASP A 733 27.51 4.94 27.66
C ASP A 733 27.18 6.33 27.10
N LEU A 734 26.65 7.20 27.97
CA LEU A 734 26.30 8.59 27.64
C LEU A 734 27.46 9.51 28.01
N GLY A 735 27.99 10.27 27.06
CA GLY A 735 29.14 11.15 27.31
C GLY A 735 30.03 11.37 26.11
N THR A 736 31.26 11.88 26.35
CA THR A 736 32.21 12.20 25.28
C THR A 736 33.24 11.11 24.98
N ASN A 737 33.50 10.16 25.89
CA ASN A 737 34.38 9.00 25.72
C ASN A 737 33.92 7.84 26.62
N ALA A 738 33.91 6.60 26.11
CA ALA A 738 33.50 5.40 26.86
C ALA A 738 34.71 4.64 27.43
N ASP A 739 34.73 4.36 28.73
CA ASP A 739 35.65 3.40 29.35
C ASP A 739 34.94 2.11 29.81
N SER A 740 35.66 1.00 29.78
CA SER A 740 35.24 -0.36 30.15
C SER A 740 36.09 -0.94 31.30
N GLY A 741 36.75 -0.08 32.09
CA GLY A 741 37.82 -0.46 33.03
C GLY A 741 37.54 -0.16 34.51
N ASP A 742 37.93 -1.11 35.37
CA ASP A 742 37.80 -1.07 36.84
C ASP A 742 38.99 -0.43 37.59
N SER A 743 39.77 0.46 36.96
CA SER A 743 41.03 0.90 37.56
C SER A 743 41.24 2.42 37.57
N GLY A 744 40.94 3.04 38.72
CA GLY A 744 41.65 4.15 39.38
C GLY A 744 42.18 5.31 38.52
N SER A 745 41.59 6.49 38.76
CA SER A 745 41.69 7.76 38.02
C SER A 745 41.17 7.65 36.58
N ASP A 746 39.91 8.04 36.42
CA ASP A 746 39.21 8.07 35.14
C ASP A 746 39.53 9.39 34.43
N SER A 747 40.41 9.31 33.43
CA SER A 747 40.90 10.46 32.67
C SER A 747 39.95 10.97 31.59
N ASP A 748 38.76 10.35 31.43
CA ASP A 748 37.80 10.63 30.37
C ASP A 748 36.51 11.28 30.92
N LEU A 749 35.92 12.20 30.15
CA LEU A 749 34.69 12.91 30.52
C LEU A 749 33.45 12.14 30.03
N GLU A 750 32.70 11.58 30.97
CA GLU A 750 31.40 10.89 30.79
C GLU A 750 30.26 11.93 30.61
N VAL A 751 29.26 11.97 31.48
CA VAL A 751 28.25 13.05 31.54
C VAL A 751 28.86 14.31 32.14
N ALA A 752 29.56 14.16 33.27
CA ALA A 752 30.36 15.19 33.91
C ALA A 752 31.39 14.57 34.86
N ALA A 753 32.48 15.29 35.13
CA ALA A 753 33.49 14.91 36.10
C ALA A 753 34.15 16.15 36.70
N GLU A 754 34.63 16.05 37.93
CA GLU A 754 35.39 17.11 38.60
C GLU A 754 36.53 16.50 39.43
N ASP A 755 37.70 17.15 39.36
CA ASP A 755 38.91 16.88 40.14
C ASP A 755 38.99 17.98 41.21
N ASP A 756 39.11 17.58 42.47
CA ASP A 756 38.94 18.42 43.67
C ASP A 756 37.54 19.05 43.78
N PRO A 757 36.44 18.26 43.92
CA PRO A 757 35.06 18.73 43.86
C PRO A 757 34.59 19.47 45.13
N ASP A 758 35.24 20.59 45.44
CA ASP A 758 34.89 21.54 46.51
C ASP A 758 33.72 22.49 46.12
N THR A 759 33.06 22.23 44.98
CA THR A 759 31.88 22.96 44.54
C THR A 759 30.82 22.05 43.96
N ASN A 760 29.55 22.36 44.22
CA ASN A 760 28.43 21.64 43.62
C ASN A 760 28.46 21.72 42.09
N MET A 761 28.28 20.58 41.43
CA MET A 761 27.96 20.51 40.00
C MET A 761 26.44 20.49 39.85
N ASP A 762 25.87 21.38 39.02
CA ASP A 762 24.43 21.40 38.70
C ASP A 762 24.26 21.83 37.24
N SER A 763 23.73 20.92 36.40
CA SER A 763 23.55 21.15 34.96
C SER A 763 22.56 20.14 34.35
N SER A 764 22.23 20.35 33.07
CA SER A 764 21.44 19.42 32.25
C SER A 764 22.32 18.70 31.23
N TYR A 765 22.00 17.44 30.93
CA TYR A 765 22.58 16.64 29.86
C TYR A 765 21.56 16.39 28.74
N THR A 766 22.01 16.30 27.49
CA THR A 766 21.14 15.95 26.35
C THR A 766 21.93 15.21 25.26
N GLN A 767 21.38 14.10 24.76
CA GLN A 767 21.97 13.30 23.68
C GLN A 767 20.89 12.69 22.77
N ASP A 768 21.15 12.65 21.45
CA ASP A 768 20.31 11.90 20.50
C ASP A 768 20.64 10.40 20.59
N VAL A 769 19.69 9.63 21.12
CA VAL A 769 19.75 8.17 21.27
C VAL A 769 19.01 7.43 20.17
N GLY A 770 18.47 8.14 19.16
CA GLY A 770 17.63 7.54 18.11
C GLY A 770 18.29 6.40 17.35
N SER A 771 19.61 6.49 17.11
CA SER A 771 20.37 5.41 16.44
C SER A 771 20.47 4.11 17.25
N TRP A 772 20.14 4.15 18.54
CA TRP A 772 20.16 3.00 19.45
C TRP A 772 18.76 2.39 19.66
N ILE A 773 17.72 2.98 19.06
CA ILE A 773 16.35 2.45 19.11
C ILE A 773 16.11 1.52 17.91
N GLU A 774 16.06 0.22 18.19
CA GLU A 774 16.09 -0.86 17.20
C GLU A 774 14.70 -1.42 16.83
N GLY A 775 13.70 -1.09 17.64
CA GLY A 775 12.32 -1.55 17.53
C GLY A 775 11.45 -0.97 18.64
N SER A 776 10.13 -1.18 18.55
CA SER A 776 9.24 -0.94 19.69
C SER A 776 9.53 -1.95 20.82
N GLY A 777 9.58 -1.49 22.07
CA GLY A 777 9.91 -2.34 23.21
C GLY A 777 10.40 -1.54 24.42
N ILE A 778 10.85 -2.26 25.45
CA ILE A 778 11.40 -1.67 26.68
C ILE A 778 12.90 -1.42 26.52
N TYR A 779 13.34 -0.21 26.84
CA TYR A 779 14.72 0.24 26.94
C TYR A 779 15.01 0.65 28.37
N TYR A 780 16.27 0.81 28.73
CA TYR A 780 16.66 1.22 30.07
C TYR A 780 17.63 2.39 30.03
N LEU A 781 17.41 3.38 30.90
CA LEU A 781 18.34 4.45 31.22
C LEU A 781 18.90 4.21 32.61
N GLU A 782 20.19 3.97 32.70
CA GLU A 782 20.91 3.86 33.96
C GLU A 782 21.60 5.20 34.26
N MET A 783 21.53 5.66 35.51
CA MET A 783 22.15 6.91 35.97
C MET A 783 22.74 6.69 37.35
N GLY A 784 23.87 7.32 37.62
CA GLY A 784 24.60 7.11 38.86
C GLY A 784 25.86 7.94 38.97
N GLY A 785 26.65 7.62 39.98
CA GLY A 785 27.85 8.34 40.36
C GLY A 785 29.03 7.43 40.59
N LYS A 786 30.23 8.00 40.48
CA LYS A 786 31.49 7.38 40.93
C LYS A 786 32.28 8.41 41.73
N ILE A 787 32.94 7.97 42.79
CA ILE A 787 33.87 8.78 43.57
C ILE A 787 35.16 8.00 43.84
N LEU A 788 36.29 8.71 43.80
CA LEU A 788 37.61 8.20 44.17
C LEU A 788 38.22 9.17 45.19
N THR A 789 38.44 8.69 46.42
CA THR A 789 38.99 9.50 47.51
C THR A 789 40.35 8.96 47.99
N ASN A 790 41.27 9.84 48.38
CA ASN A 790 42.63 9.47 48.78
C ASN A 790 42.82 9.32 50.30
N SER A 791 41.84 9.70 51.13
CA SER A 791 41.89 9.59 52.61
C SER A 791 40.53 9.15 53.21
N VAL A 792 40.31 9.22 54.54
CA VAL A 792 39.11 8.63 55.19
C VAL A 792 38.12 9.73 55.61
N ALA A 793 36.91 9.63 55.03
CA ALA A 793 35.66 10.36 55.29
C ALA A 793 35.47 11.69 54.52
N GLU A 794 35.13 11.53 53.24
CA GLU A 794 34.53 12.56 52.37
C GLU A 794 33.23 11.99 51.81
N ASP A 795 32.19 12.80 51.91
CA ASP A 795 30.78 12.41 51.82
C ASP A 795 30.10 13.37 50.82
N GLY A 796 29.19 12.89 49.98
CA GLY A 796 28.50 13.67 48.95
C GLY A 796 27.36 12.92 48.28
N ALA A 797 26.51 13.65 47.56
CA ALA A 797 25.29 13.11 46.97
C ALA A 797 25.16 13.40 45.47
N TRP A 798 24.78 12.40 44.69
CA TRP A 798 24.36 12.51 43.30
C TRP A 798 22.84 12.60 43.22
N ARG A 799 22.32 13.60 42.50
CA ARG A 799 20.88 13.79 42.30
C ARG A 799 20.53 13.90 40.81
N PHE A 800 19.41 13.32 40.41
CA PHE A 800 18.90 13.41 39.03
C PHE A 800 17.43 13.84 39.00
N ASP A 801 17.05 14.65 38.02
CA ASP A 801 15.67 15.12 37.79
C ASP A 801 15.38 15.36 36.30
N ASN A 802 14.14 15.68 35.94
CA ASN A 802 13.72 16.12 34.60
C ASN A 802 14.15 15.18 33.45
N VAL A 803 14.10 13.86 33.68
CA VAL A 803 14.36 12.87 32.64
C VAL A 803 13.28 12.93 31.56
N GLN A 804 13.68 13.13 30.31
CA GLN A 804 12.78 13.20 29.16
C GLN A 804 13.39 12.48 27.96
N LEU A 805 12.57 11.73 27.23
CA LEU A 805 12.92 11.20 25.91
C LEU A 805 11.93 11.72 24.89
N ILE A 806 12.39 12.59 23.99
CA ILE A 806 11.55 13.27 23.00
C ILE A 806 11.91 12.79 21.59
N PHE A 807 10.97 12.10 20.97
CA PHE A 807 11.01 11.70 19.56
C PHE A 807 10.56 12.87 18.70
N THR A 808 11.37 13.28 17.73
CA THR A 808 11.05 14.38 16.81
C THR A 808 11.06 13.87 15.37
N ASN A 809 9.95 14.07 14.67
CA ASN A 809 9.82 13.67 13.27
C ASN A 809 10.72 14.49 12.33
N SER A 810 11.23 13.86 11.26
CA SER A 810 12.09 14.47 10.25
C SER A 810 11.34 15.27 9.18
N SER A 811 10.02 15.04 8.98
CA SER A 811 9.17 15.90 8.13
C SER A 811 7.68 15.47 8.11
N GLN A 812 6.79 16.47 8.06
CA GLN A 812 5.34 16.43 7.74
C GLN A 812 4.36 15.87 8.80
N ASP A 813 3.53 16.76 9.37
CA ASP A 813 2.42 16.43 10.28
C ASP A 813 1.09 16.34 9.52
N ASN A 814 0.26 15.32 9.82
CA ASN A 814 -1.07 15.15 9.23
C ASN A 814 -2.19 15.55 10.20
N TYR A 815 -3.13 16.38 9.75
CA TYR A 815 -4.36 16.71 10.47
C TYR A 815 -5.56 16.25 9.66
N TYR A 816 -6.56 15.69 10.34
CA TYR A 816 -7.77 15.19 9.69
C TYR A 816 -8.96 15.98 10.19
N LEU A 817 -9.74 16.53 9.27
CA LEU A 817 -10.89 17.37 9.55
C LEU A 817 -12.14 16.81 8.87
N ARG A 818 -13.31 16.97 9.50
CA ARG A 818 -14.62 16.57 8.96
C ARG A 818 -15.67 17.63 9.24
N LYS A 819 -16.59 17.81 8.28
CA LYS A 819 -17.73 18.71 8.39
C LYS A 819 -18.96 18.10 7.74
N HIS A 820 -19.99 17.87 8.54
CA HIS A 820 -21.32 17.54 8.04
C HIS A 820 -22.07 18.81 7.61
N PHE A 821 -22.85 18.67 6.54
CA PHE A 821 -23.77 19.68 6.00
C PHE A 821 -24.93 18.97 5.29
N THR A 822 -26.04 19.68 5.07
CA THR A 822 -27.26 19.07 4.51
C THR A 822 -27.72 19.76 3.24
N ILE A 823 -28.19 18.97 2.27
CA ILE A 823 -28.82 19.46 1.04
C ILE A 823 -30.27 18.96 1.00
N SER A 824 -31.22 19.89 1.00
CA SER A 824 -32.65 19.54 0.97
C SER A 824 -33.14 19.21 -0.45
N ASP A 825 -32.56 19.85 -1.46
CA ASP A 825 -32.91 19.70 -2.88
C ASP A 825 -31.64 19.73 -3.73
N LEU A 826 -31.34 18.63 -4.42
CA LEU A 826 -30.17 18.52 -5.30
C LEU A 826 -30.22 19.50 -6.48
N GLY A 827 -31.41 19.98 -6.86
CA GLY A 827 -31.56 21.01 -7.88
C GLY A 827 -30.86 22.33 -7.55
N THR A 828 -30.56 22.58 -6.27
CA THR A 828 -29.84 23.78 -5.79
C THR A 828 -28.31 23.62 -5.77
N ALA A 829 -27.80 22.42 -6.02
CA ALA A 829 -26.38 22.07 -5.99
C ALA A 829 -26.00 21.15 -7.17
N GLN A 830 -26.37 21.56 -8.39
CA GLN A 830 -25.97 20.89 -9.64
C GLN A 830 -24.46 21.03 -9.91
N LYS A 831 -23.80 22.00 -9.27
CA LYS A 831 -22.35 22.18 -9.25
C LYS A 831 -21.91 22.79 -7.92
N GLY A 832 -20.75 22.37 -7.42
CA GLY A 832 -20.10 22.97 -6.26
C GLY A 832 -18.97 23.91 -6.67
N VAL A 833 -18.81 25.01 -5.92
CA VAL A 833 -17.66 25.92 -5.99
C VAL A 833 -16.94 25.84 -4.65
N LEU A 834 -15.77 25.23 -4.67
CA LEU A 834 -14.94 24.94 -3.51
C LEU A 834 -13.78 25.94 -3.43
N ASN A 835 -13.67 26.60 -2.28
CA ASN A 835 -12.55 27.45 -1.95
C ASN A 835 -11.84 26.85 -0.74
N VAL A 836 -10.53 26.64 -0.83
CA VAL A 836 -9.70 26.03 0.22
C VAL A 836 -8.52 26.93 0.51
N LEU A 837 -8.28 27.16 1.79
CA LEU A 837 -7.04 27.68 2.34
C LEU A 837 -6.27 26.48 2.90
N SER A 838 -5.05 26.26 2.42
CA SER A 838 -4.09 25.27 2.94
C SER A 838 -2.69 25.88 3.03
N ASP A 839 -1.91 25.50 4.05
CA ASP A 839 -0.50 25.92 4.18
C ASP A 839 0.38 25.12 3.21
N ASP A 840 0.50 23.79 3.36
CA ASP A 840 1.37 22.99 2.47
C ASP A 840 0.63 22.00 1.58
N TYR A 841 -0.16 21.08 2.16
CA TYR A 841 -0.89 20.10 1.35
C TYR A 841 -2.28 19.88 1.95
N ALA A 842 -3.26 19.60 1.09
CA ALA A 842 -4.63 19.32 1.50
C ALA A 842 -5.30 18.39 0.50
N GLY A 843 -5.73 17.22 0.96
CA GLY A 843 -6.67 16.36 0.22
C GLY A 843 -8.09 16.60 0.72
N VAL A 844 -8.97 17.10 -0.14
CA VAL A 844 -10.38 17.39 0.18
C VAL A 844 -11.28 16.33 -0.43
N TYR A 845 -12.09 15.69 0.40
CA TYR A 845 -13.01 14.62 0.05
C TYR A 845 -14.44 15.06 0.29
N LEU A 846 -15.35 14.77 -0.64
CA LEU A 846 -16.79 14.94 -0.51
C LEU A 846 -17.47 13.57 -0.59
N ASN A 847 -18.14 13.16 0.49
CA ASN A 847 -18.84 11.89 0.58
C ASN A 847 -18.00 10.68 0.13
N GLY A 848 -16.72 10.68 0.51
CA GLY A 848 -15.73 9.65 0.18
C GLY A 848 -14.98 9.83 -1.14
N ASN A 849 -15.30 10.85 -1.94
CA ASN A 849 -14.64 11.12 -3.23
C ASN A 849 -13.66 12.27 -3.11
N LEU A 850 -12.42 12.10 -3.57
CA LEU A 850 -11.44 13.20 -3.65
C LEU A 850 -11.89 14.24 -4.69
N VAL A 851 -12.11 15.48 -4.25
CA VAL A 851 -12.63 16.58 -5.10
C VAL A 851 -11.63 17.70 -5.34
N ASP A 852 -10.62 17.84 -4.49
CA ASP A 852 -9.48 18.73 -4.69
C ASP A 852 -8.25 18.18 -3.95
N ALA A 853 -7.08 18.35 -4.54
CA ALA A 853 -5.82 17.93 -3.96
C ALA A 853 -4.78 19.02 -4.18
N ASP A 854 -4.35 19.61 -3.07
CA ASP A 854 -3.18 20.47 -3.01
C ASP A 854 -1.94 19.62 -2.79
N THR A 855 -1.03 19.62 -3.77
CA THR A 855 0.12 18.71 -3.82
C THR A 855 1.46 19.45 -3.72
N GLN A 856 1.46 20.73 -3.35
CA GLN A 856 2.67 21.55 -3.34
C GLN A 856 2.81 22.33 -2.04
N ALA A 857 3.91 22.12 -1.32
CA ALA A 857 4.26 22.97 -0.17
C ALA A 857 4.31 24.46 -0.56
N HIS A 858 3.62 25.31 0.19
CA HIS A 858 3.60 26.76 0.01
C HIS A 858 3.22 27.46 1.34
N ASP A 859 2.92 28.75 1.32
CA ASP A 859 2.43 29.46 2.51
C ASP A 859 0.90 29.65 2.40
N GLY A 860 0.21 29.46 3.51
CA GLY A 860 -1.23 29.55 3.64
C GLY A 860 -1.71 30.98 3.44
N THR A 861 -2.24 31.23 2.25
CA THR A 861 -2.88 32.50 1.84
C THR A 861 -4.36 32.28 1.62
N GLU A 862 -5.16 33.32 1.86
CA GLU A 862 -6.61 33.21 1.75
C GLU A 862 -7.04 32.74 0.35
N TRP A 863 -7.65 31.55 0.33
CA TRP A 863 -8.05 30.81 -0.87
C TRP A 863 -6.91 30.60 -1.88
N ASN A 864 -5.77 30.07 -1.44
CA ASN A 864 -4.73 29.55 -2.36
C ASN A 864 -5.28 28.54 -3.37
N ARG A 865 -6.40 27.86 -3.03
CA ARG A 865 -7.18 27.04 -3.96
C ARG A 865 -8.57 27.63 -4.14
N ARG A 866 -8.73 28.48 -5.14
CA ARG A 866 -9.93 29.31 -5.33
C ARG A 866 -10.86 28.78 -6.42
N GLY A 867 -12.16 28.72 -6.10
CA GLY A 867 -13.25 28.48 -7.06
C GLY A 867 -13.16 27.14 -7.79
N LYS A 868 -12.68 26.09 -7.11
CA LYS A 868 -12.55 24.74 -7.67
C LYS A 868 -13.92 24.15 -7.94
N SER A 869 -14.08 23.56 -9.12
CA SER A 869 -15.33 22.95 -9.55
C SER A 869 -15.51 21.59 -8.90
N VAL A 870 -16.65 21.37 -8.26
CA VAL A 870 -17.07 20.08 -7.71
C VAL A 870 -18.31 19.61 -8.47
N SER A 871 -18.31 18.37 -8.95
CA SER A 871 -19.47 17.85 -9.68
C SER A 871 -20.70 17.74 -8.76
N GLY A 872 -21.86 18.13 -9.29
CA GLY A 872 -23.13 17.99 -8.59
C GLY A 872 -23.50 16.54 -8.29
N SER A 873 -23.02 15.58 -9.09
CA SER A 873 -23.29 14.14 -8.91
C SER A 873 -22.70 13.56 -7.62
N LEU A 874 -21.74 14.25 -7.01
CA LEU A 874 -21.11 13.83 -5.75
C LEU A 874 -21.94 14.26 -4.51
N PHE A 875 -22.90 15.15 -4.69
CA PHE A 875 -23.83 15.54 -3.62
C PHE A 875 -24.94 14.52 -3.44
N ARG A 876 -25.37 14.35 -2.20
CA ARG A 876 -26.49 13.50 -1.81
C ARG A 876 -27.62 14.37 -1.27
N GLN A 877 -28.86 13.99 -1.55
CA GLN A 877 -29.99 14.60 -0.85
C GLN A 877 -29.98 14.12 0.61
N GLY A 878 -30.04 15.05 1.56
CA GLY A 878 -29.89 14.77 2.99
C GLY A 878 -28.49 15.10 3.50
N ASP A 879 -27.92 14.20 4.30
CA ASP A 879 -26.62 14.41 4.96
C ASP A 879 -25.45 14.19 4.00
N ASN A 880 -24.47 15.07 4.11
CA ASN A 880 -23.23 15.07 3.33
C ASN A 880 -22.06 15.38 4.26
N VAL A 881 -20.88 14.87 3.92
CA VAL A 881 -19.64 15.17 4.64
C VAL A 881 -18.58 15.71 3.69
N VAL A 882 -17.92 16.81 4.08
CA VAL A 882 -16.60 17.15 3.56
C VAL A 882 -15.56 16.70 4.58
N ALA A 883 -14.54 15.99 4.12
CA ALA A 883 -13.44 15.51 4.94
C ALA A 883 -12.11 16.00 4.34
N VAL A 884 -11.16 16.40 5.17
CA VAL A 884 -9.89 16.99 4.72
C VAL A 884 -8.72 16.35 5.44
N ARG A 885 -7.71 15.94 4.67
CA ARG A 885 -6.37 15.59 5.17
C ARG A 885 -5.47 16.77 4.87
N LEU A 886 -5.12 17.53 5.89
CA LEU A 886 -4.15 18.62 5.83
C LEU A 886 -2.77 18.04 6.19
N VAL A 887 -1.75 18.33 5.40
CA VAL A 887 -0.37 17.98 5.72
C VAL A 887 0.44 19.26 5.84
N ASN A 888 1.28 19.33 6.86
CA ASN A 888 2.08 20.51 7.18
C ASN A 888 3.55 20.12 7.35
N GLY A 889 4.42 20.62 6.48
CA GLY A 889 5.83 20.26 6.38
C GLY A 889 6.77 21.15 7.16
N ASN A 890 6.46 22.44 7.33
CA ASN A 890 7.19 23.41 8.16
C ASN A 890 6.31 24.65 8.37
N LYS A 891 6.20 25.18 9.62
CA LYS A 891 5.37 26.35 10.06
C LYS A 891 3.99 25.97 10.61
N SER A 892 3.06 26.94 10.71
CA SER A 892 1.75 26.81 11.37
C SER A 892 0.70 26.21 10.44
N ALA A 893 0.13 25.05 10.78
CA ALA A 893 -0.91 24.40 9.98
C ALA A 893 -2.16 25.28 9.81
N LYS A 894 -2.28 25.96 8.68
CA LYS A 894 -3.43 26.80 8.33
C LYS A 894 -4.44 26.07 7.46
N PHE A 895 -5.71 26.21 7.81
CA PHE A 895 -6.81 25.68 7.03
C PHE A 895 -7.99 26.67 6.99
N ASN A 896 -8.81 26.59 5.94
CA ASN A 896 -10.18 27.11 5.89
C ASN A 896 -10.85 26.51 4.66
N LEU A 897 -12.18 26.40 4.66
CA LEU A 897 -12.92 25.90 3.50
C LEU A 897 -14.28 26.57 3.41
N LYS A 898 -14.63 27.02 2.20
CA LYS A 898 -15.96 27.51 1.84
C LYS A 898 -16.46 26.71 0.65
N LEU A 899 -17.67 26.15 0.78
CA LEU A 899 -18.31 25.38 -0.29
C LEU A 899 -19.66 26.02 -0.63
N ILE A 900 -19.87 26.29 -1.91
CA ILE A 900 -21.09 26.88 -2.46
C ILE A 900 -21.72 25.90 -3.44
N GLY A 901 -23.03 25.68 -3.36
CA GLY A 901 -23.81 24.97 -4.37
C GLY A 901 -24.45 25.94 -5.36
N LEU A 902 -24.43 25.60 -6.64
CA LEU A 902 -25.08 26.34 -7.72
C LEU A 902 -26.19 25.48 -8.33
N ASN A 903 -27.32 26.09 -8.68
CA ASN A 903 -28.42 25.44 -9.41
C ASN A 903 -28.18 25.34 -10.94
N ASP A 904 -26.93 25.44 -11.37
CA ASP A 904 -26.51 25.43 -12.77
C ASP A 904 -25.18 24.66 -12.89
N SER A 905 -25.08 23.79 -13.89
CA SER A 905 -23.90 22.98 -14.15
C SER A 905 -22.91 23.62 -15.13
N ARG A 906 -23.37 24.61 -15.91
CA ARG A 906 -22.65 25.18 -17.06
C ARG A 906 -21.35 25.87 -16.68
N GLY A 907 -20.28 25.62 -17.43
CA GLY A 907 -19.01 26.34 -17.34
C GLY A 907 -19.17 27.86 -17.50
N LYS A 908 -18.39 28.65 -16.75
CA LYS A 908 -18.43 30.12 -16.81
C LYS A 908 -17.03 30.70 -16.95
N ALA A 909 -16.87 31.62 -17.89
CA ALA A 909 -15.61 32.32 -18.11
C ALA A 909 -15.84 33.77 -18.52
N MET A 910 -14.85 34.63 -18.29
CA MET A 910 -14.84 35.98 -18.83
C MET A 910 -13.45 36.42 -19.27
N MET A 911 -13.39 37.27 -20.29
CA MET A 911 -12.15 37.84 -20.83
C MET A 911 -12.20 39.35 -20.75
N VAL A 912 -11.27 39.95 -20.01
CA VAL A 912 -11.20 41.39 -19.72
C VAL A 912 -10.08 42.05 -20.51
N MET A 913 -10.38 43.06 -21.30
CA MET A 913 -9.38 43.90 -21.97
C MET A 913 -9.41 45.32 -21.40
N SER A 914 -8.24 45.89 -21.09
CA SER A 914 -8.04 47.30 -20.74
C SER A 914 -6.81 47.85 -21.47
N ASP A 915 -6.86 49.11 -21.92
CA ASP A 915 -5.72 49.76 -22.60
C ASP A 915 -4.93 50.73 -21.73
N GLY A 916 -5.38 50.97 -20.50
CA GLY A 916 -4.80 51.90 -19.54
C GLY A 916 -5.04 51.51 -18.09
N GLU A 917 -4.55 52.34 -17.17
CA GLU A 917 -4.83 52.24 -15.74
C GLU A 917 -6.32 52.51 -15.44
N ALA A 918 -6.86 51.89 -14.40
CA ALA A 918 -8.22 52.19 -13.97
C ALA A 918 -8.29 53.59 -13.33
N THR A 919 -9.16 54.47 -13.86
CA THR A 919 -9.23 55.89 -13.46
C THR A 919 -10.49 56.25 -12.67
N THR A 920 -11.47 55.34 -12.57
CA THR A 920 -12.74 55.58 -11.87
C THR A 920 -13.38 54.28 -11.37
N ASP A 921 -14.16 54.39 -10.29
CA ASP A 921 -14.74 53.32 -9.48
C ASP A 921 -16.22 53.58 -9.12
N THR A 922 -16.91 54.49 -9.82
CA THR A 922 -18.22 55.02 -9.40
C THR A 922 -19.35 53.99 -9.26
N GLY A 923 -19.14 52.74 -9.69
CA GLY A 923 -20.05 51.60 -9.52
C GLY A 923 -19.48 50.44 -8.69
N CYS A 924 -18.38 50.65 -7.97
CA CYS A 924 -17.65 49.62 -7.23
C CYS A 924 -17.70 49.90 -5.71
N PRO A 925 -17.30 48.95 -4.85
CA PRO A 925 -17.51 49.06 -3.40
C PRO A 925 -16.82 50.24 -2.70
N GLN A 926 -15.88 50.94 -3.36
CA GLN A 926 -15.12 52.09 -2.82
C GLN A 926 -14.34 51.76 -1.53
N SER A 927 -13.81 50.53 -1.45
CA SER A 927 -13.10 49.97 -0.29
C SER A 927 -11.57 49.98 -0.42
N GLY A 928 -11.03 50.34 -1.58
CA GLY A 928 -9.59 50.34 -1.86
C GLY A 928 -9.19 51.32 -2.95
N THR A 929 -8.03 51.11 -3.57
CA THR A 929 -7.67 51.77 -4.83
C THR A 929 -8.51 51.21 -5.98
N VAL A 930 -8.69 51.99 -7.05
CA VAL A 930 -9.47 51.56 -8.22
C VAL A 930 -8.95 50.24 -8.82
N SER A 931 -7.62 50.02 -8.79
CA SER A 931 -6.99 48.77 -9.23
C SER A 931 -7.28 47.59 -8.30
N GLU A 932 -7.27 47.79 -6.98
CA GLU A 932 -7.61 46.75 -6.00
C GLU A 932 -9.07 46.30 -6.12
N GLU A 933 -9.99 47.23 -6.43
CA GLU A 933 -11.41 46.88 -6.62
C GLU A 933 -11.66 46.05 -7.86
N ALA A 934 -10.88 46.26 -8.93
CA ALA A 934 -10.95 45.42 -10.12
C ALA A 934 -10.43 44.00 -9.85
N ILE A 935 -9.37 43.87 -9.04
CA ILE A 935 -8.83 42.58 -8.61
C ILE A 935 -9.86 41.86 -7.73
N GLU A 936 -10.44 42.55 -6.74
CA GLU A 936 -11.44 41.97 -5.84
C GLU A 936 -12.67 41.50 -6.60
N ALA A 937 -13.18 42.29 -7.54
CA ALA A 937 -14.32 41.89 -8.39
C ALA A 937 -14.06 40.60 -9.17
N ALA A 938 -12.82 40.36 -9.61
CA ALA A 938 -12.44 39.13 -10.29
C ALA A 938 -12.36 37.94 -9.32
N CYS A 939 -11.80 38.16 -8.12
CA CYS A 939 -11.76 37.16 -7.06
C CYS A 939 -13.18 36.77 -6.61
N ASP A 940 -14.08 37.73 -6.38
CA ASP A 940 -15.49 37.51 -6.03
C ASP A 940 -16.23 36.67 -7.09
N ALA A 941 -16.00 36.97 -8.38
CA ALA A 941 -16.59 36.22 -9.48
C ALA A 941 -16.15 34.74 -9.46
N ARG A 942 -14.87 34.48 -9.17
CA ARG A 942 -14.32 33.13 -9.06
C ARG A 942 -14.82 32.43 -7.80
N GLU A 943 -14.79 33.09 -6.66
CA GLU A 943 -15.15 32.50 -5.36
C GLU A 943 -16.64 32.18 -5.24
N GLY A 944 -17.49 33.05 -5.80
CA GLY A 944 -18.94 32.93 -5.70
C GLY A 944 -19.58 32.01 -6.74
N TYR A 945 -19.00 31.94 -7.94
CA TYR A 945 -19.62 31.28 -9.10
C TYR A 945 -18.65 30.39 -9.91
N GLY A 946 -17.38 30.29 -9.52
CA GLY A 946 -16.38 29.51 -10.25
C GLY A 946 -15.99 30.12 -11.60
N ILE A 947 -16.24 31.41 -11.84
CA ILE A 947 -15.98 32.06 -13.13
C ILE A 947 -14.46 32.16 -13.36
N SER A 948 -13.96 31.55 -14.44
CA SER A 948 -12.57 31.73 -14.86
C SER A 948 -12.37 33.13 -15.47
N VAL A 949 -11.31 33.83 -15.10
CA VAL A 949 -11.08 35.23 -15.53
C VAL A 949 -9.77 35.33 -16.29
N TYR A 950 -9.85 35.73 -17.56
CA TYR A 950 -8.70 35.98 -18.43
C TYR A 950 -8.55 37.48 -18.62
N SER A 951 -7.32 37.96 -18.84
CA SER A 951 -7.08 39.40 -18.95
C SER A 951 -6.07 39.79 -20.04
N VAL A 952 -6.25 40.98 -20.62
CA VAL A 952 -5.39 41.58 -21.63
C VAL A 952 -5.09 43.02 -21.30
N ALA A 953 -3.80 43.33 -21.12
CA ALA A 953 -3.26 44.68 -21.09
C ALA A 953 -2.87 45.10 -22.52
N PHE A 954 -3.72 45.90 -23.18
CA PHE A 954 -3.68 46.10 -24.63
C PHE A 954 -2.72 47.22 -25.12
N SER A 955 -1.92 47.81 -24.23
CA SER A 955 -0.91 48.80 -24.62
C SER A 955 0.26 48.84 -23.65
N ASP A 956 1.31 49.59 -23.99
CA ASP A 956 2.42 49.85 -23.07
C ASP A 956 2.01 50.76 -21.89
N ASP A 957 0.90 51.48 -22.02
CA ASP A 957 0.33 52.35 -20.97
C ASP A 957 -0.65 51.58 -20.04
N ALA A 958 -0.90 50.30 -20.30
CA ALA A 958 -1.83 49.49 -19.53
C ALA A 958 -1.18 48.97 -18.23
N ASP A 959 -1.96 48.96 -17.14
CA ASP A 959 -1.51 48.43 -15.84
C ASP A 959 -1.39 46.90 -15.89
N THR A 960 -0.24 46.44 -16.35
CA THR A 960 0.06 45.02 -16.55
C THR A 960 -0.02 44.24 -15.23
N ALA A 961 0.43 44.84 -14.12
CA ALA A 961 0.45 44.19 -12.82
C ALA A 961 -0.98 43.95 -12.31
N THR A 962 -1.86 44.94 -12.46
CA THR A 962 -3.28 44.81 -12.10
C THR A 962 -3.98 43.78 -12.98
N MET A 963 -3.76 43.80 -14.29
CA MET A 963 -4.35 42.82 -15.21
C MET A 963 -3.87 41.38 -14.92
N GLN A 964 -2.59 41.18 -14.61
CA GLN A 964 -2.06 39.88 -14.20
C GLN A 964 -2.71 39.37 -12.91
N LYS A 965 -2.92 40.24 -11.91
CA LYS A 965 -3.61 39.89 -10.66
C LYS A 965 -5.09 39.56 -10.88
N ILE A 966 -5.77 40.28 -11.78
CA ILE A 966 -7.15 39.98 -12.20
C ILE A 966 -7.25 38.56 -12.77
N ALA A 967 -6.35 38.19 -13.69
CA ALA A 967 -6.34 36.84 -14.25
C ALA A 967 -5.95 35.78 -13.20
N GLY A 968 -4.98 36.11 -12.33
CA GLY A 968 -4.58 35.25 -11.22
C GLY A 968 -5.72 34.94 -10.24
N CYS A 969 -6.58 35.93 -9.95
CA CYS A 969 -7.81 35.72 -9.15
C CYS A 969 -8.70 34.64 -9.78
N GLY A 970 -8.91 34.70 -11.10
CA GLY A 970 -9.78 33.77 -11.83
C GLY A 970 -9.11 32.49 -12.33
N GLU A 971 -7.86 32.21 -11.93
CA GLU A 971 -7.03 31.11 -12.45
C GLU A 971 -6.93 31.09 -14.00
N GLY A 972 -7.00 32.26 -14.63
CA GLY A 972 -6.92 32.41 -16.08
C GLY A 972 -5.55 32.92 -16.56
N LEU A 973 -5.40 32.92 -17.88
CA LEU A 973 -4.22 33.45 -18.55
C LEU A 973 -4.29 34.99 -18.62
N SER A 974 -3.12 35.62 -18.61
CA SER A 974 -2.97 37.05 -18.90
C SER A 974 -1.96 37.29 -20.02
N ALA A 975 -2.15 38.37 -20.77
CA ALA A 975 -1.18 38.86 -21.74
C ALA A 975 -1.05 40.38 -21.68
N GLN A 976 0.13 40.87 -22.06
CA GLN A 976 0.37 42.26 -22.38
C GLN A 976 0.98 42.34 -23.77
N SER A 977 0.36 43.12 -24.65
CA SER A 977 0.89 43.39 -25.98
C SER A 977 0.15 44.54 -26.64
N SER A 978 0.86 45.29 -27.47
CA SER A 978 0.30 46.23 -28.45
C SER A 978 0.35 45.68 -29.89
N ASP A 979 0.92 44.49 -30.09
CA ASP A 979 0.99 43.80 -31.39
C ASP A 979 -0.29 43.00 -31.64
N VAL A 980 -0.93 43.29 -32.77
CA VAL A 980 -2.21 42.66 -33.16
C VAL A 980 -2.09 41.14 -33.30
N THR A 981 -0.97 40.63 -33.79
CA THR A 981 -0.75 39.19 -34.02
C THR A 981 -0.59 38.43 -32.72
N GLU A 982 0.15 39.01 -31.77
CA GLU A 982 0.32 38.43 -30.43
C GLU A 982 -1.02 38.37 -29.69
N LEU A 983 -1.82 39.44 -29.79
CA LEU A 983 -3.15 39.51 -29.21
C LEU A 983 -4.11 38.50 -29.85
N GLN A 984 -4.13 38.38 -31.17
CA GLN A 984 -4.93 37.35 -31.86
C GLN A 984 -4.56 35.94 -31.38
N SER A 985 -3.26 35.67 -31.24
CA SER A 985 -2.77 34.38 -30.75
C SER A 985 -3.21 34.11 -29.30
N PHE A 986 -3.20 35.13 -28.45
CA PHE A 986 -3.67 35.02 -27.07
C PHE A 986 -5.18 34.82 -26.98
N TYR A 987 -5.99 35.58 -27.74
CA TYR A 987 -7.44 35.39 -27.80
C TYR A 987 -7.80 33.96 -28.25
N GLN A 988 -7.08 33.42 -29.23
CA GLN A 988 -7.24 32.03 -29.67
C GLN A 988 -6.86 31.00 -28.59
N SER A 989 -5.79 31.25 -27.82
CA SER A 989 -5.38 30.35 -26.73
C SER A 989 -6.38 30.37 -25.57
N VAL A 990 -6.92 31.54 -25.22
CA VAL A 990 -8.00 31.69 -24.24
C VAL A 990 -9.26 30.96 -24.72
N ALA A 991 -9.68 31.18 -25.97
CA ALA A 991 -10.82 30.48 -26.54
C ALA A 991 -10.62 28.96 -26.47
N THR A 992 -9.43 28.46 -26.82
CA THR A 992 -9.08 27.04 -26.73
C THR A 992 -9.15 26.52 -25.29
N SER A 993 -8.63 27.28 -24.31
CA SER A 993 -8.70 26.90 -22.89
C SER A 993 -10.14 26.79 -22.38
N ILE A 994 -11.00 27.75 -22.76
CA ILE A 994 -12.42 27.73 -22.42
C ILE A 994 -13.09 26.53 -23.09
N LEU A 995 -12.83 26.29 -24.38
CA LEU A 995 -13.39 25.15 -25.09
C LEU A 995 -12.97 23.84 -24.43
N VAL A 996 -11.69 23.59 -24.14
CA VAL A 996 -11.23 22.35 -23.47
C VAL A 996 -11.94 22.11 -22.14
N SER A 997 -12.23 23.16 -21.37
CA SER A 997 -12.94 23.05 -20.08
C SER A 997 -14.47 22.93 -20.19
N SER A 998 -15.05 23.19 -21.37
CA SER A 998 -16.50 23.25 -21.62
C SER A 998 -17.00 22.26 -22.65
N THR A 999 -16.12 21.44 -23.22
CA THR A 999 -16.45 20.52 -24.29
C THR A 999 -16.68 19.11 -23.76
N HIS A 1000 -17.93 18.63 -23.84
CA HIS A 1000 -18.36 17.42 -23.15
C HIS A 1000 -19.21 16.58 -24.10
N SER A 1001 -18.57 15.64 -24.80
CA SER A 1001 -19.18 14.37 -25.25
C SER A 1001 -18.27 13.65 -26.26
N GLU A 1002 -18.22 12.32 -26.16
CA GLU A 1002 -17.74 11.42 -27.22
C GLU A 1002 -18.74 11.25 -28.38
N VAL A 1003 -19.99 11.70 -28.18
CA VAL A 1003 -21.09 11.71 -29.15
C VAL A 1003 -20.86 12.80 -30.21
N VAL A 1004 -21.21 12.50 -31.46
CA VAL A 1004 -21.16 13.44 -32.58
C VAL A 1004 -22.59 13.84 -32.97
N ASP A 1005 -22.88 15.14 -33.13
CA ASP A 1005 -24.20 15.57 -33.62
C ASP A 1005 -24.32 15.48 -35.14
N VAL A 1006 -25.50 15.05 -35.58
CA VAL A 1006 -25.83 14.84 -36.99
C VAL A 1006 -26.60 16.03 -37.56
N ILE A 1007 -25.95 16.88 -38.36
CA ILE A 1007 -26.58 18.02 -39.03
C ILE A 1007 -26.49 17.86 -40.56
N GLY A 1008 -27.55 17.37 -41.20
CA GLY A 1008 -27.68 17.31 -42.66
C GLY A 1008 -27.90 15.91 -43.24
N GLY A 1009 -27.83 15.78 -44.57
CA GLY A 1009 -27.92 14.49 -45.27
C GLY A 1009 -26.56 13.80 -45.23
N VAL A 1010 -26.51 12.61 -44.63
CA VAL A 1010 -25.23 12.04 -44.22
C VAL A 1010 -24.85 10.75 -44.92
N GLY A 1011 -23.59 10.71 -45.37
CA GLY A 1011 -22.95 9.51 -45.85
C GLY A 1011 -22.40 8.69 -44.69
N SER A 1012 -22.80 7.42 -44.65
CA SER A 1012 -22.34 6.43 -43.69
C SER A 1012 -20.88 6.01 -43.95
N SER A 1013 -20.16 5.69 -42.89
CA SER A 1013 -18.89 4.99 -42.91
C SER A 1013 -19.01 3.61 -42.25
N THR A 1014 -18.06 2.74 -42.53
CA THR A 1014 -17.99 1.39 -41.96
C THR A 1014 -16.57 1.07 -41.55
N LEU A 1015 -16.41 0.50 -40.37
CA LEU A 1015 -15.20 -0.20 -39.94
C LEU A 1015 -15.55 -1.69 -39.93
N TYR A 1016 -14.83 -2.52 -40.66
CA TYR A 1016 -15.14 -3.95 -40.75
C TYR A 1016 -14.48 -4.75 -39.61
N GLY A 1017 -15.17 -5.80 -39.14
CA GLY A 1017 -14.75 -6.62 -38.00
C GLY A 1017 -13.54 -7.55 -38.24
N ASP A 1018 -12.91 -7.49 -39.43
CA ASP A 1018 -11.60 -8.09 -39.68
C ASP A 1018 -10.43 -7.12 -39.41
N SER A 1019 -10.72 -5.92 -38.91
CA SER A 1019 -9.74 -4.97 -38.37
C SER A 1019 -9.21 -5.43 -37.01
N TYR A 1020 -7.92 -5.23 -36.74
CA TYR A 1020 -7.29 -5.71 -35.51
C TYR A 1020 -6.02 -4.94 -35.13
N ILE A 1021 -5.67 -5.06 -33.85
CA ILE A 1021 -4.36 -4.72 -33.27
C ILE A 1021 -3.67 -6.04 -32.91
N LEU A 1022 -2.42 -6.23 -33.35
CA LEU A 1022 -1.60 -7.40 -33.08
C LEU A 1022 -0.32 -6.95 -32.38
N MET A 1023 -0.10 -7.48 -31.18
CA MET A 1023 1.03 -7.18 -30.32
C MET A 1023 1.91 -8.43 -30.19
N ASN A 1024 3.21 -8.25 -30.34
CA ASN A 1024 4.23 -9.19 -29.88
C ASN A 1024 4.97 -8.54 -28.71
N TYR A 1025 5.04 -9.22 -27.57
CA TYR A 1025 5.59 -8.67 -26.33
C TYR A 1025 6.28 -9.76 -25.50
N THR A 1026 7.14 -9.33 -24.59
CA THR A 1026 7.76 -10.19 -23.58
C THR A 1026 6.95 -10.05 -22.29
N PRO A 1027 6.23 -11.10 -21.83
CA PRO A 1027 5.39 -11.01 -20.63
C PRO A 1027 6.20 -10.70 -19.36
N THR A 1028 5.62 -9.90 -18.45
CA THR A 1028 6.22 -9.67 -17.11
C THR A 1028 5.78 -10.71 -16.09
N SER A 1029 4.57 -11.25 -16.22
CA SER A 1029 4.09 -12.31 -15.33
C SER A 1029 4.65 -13.67 -15.73
N ASP A 1030 5.03 -14.46 -14.71
CA ASP A 1030 5.50 -15.82 -14.93
C ASP A 1030 4.39 -16.67 -15.58
N PRO A 1031 4.73 -17.47 -16.60
CA PRO A 1031 3.79 -18.41 -17.20
C PRO A 1031 3.28 -19.40 -16.15
N LEU A 1032 2.11 -19.98 -16.40
CA LEU A 1032 1.57 -21.03 -15.55
C LEU A 1032 2.57 -22.18 -15.42
N GLN A 1033 2.83 -22.59 -14.18
CA GLN A 1033 3.67 -23.73 -13.87
C GLN A 1033 2.91 -25.04 -14.15
N PHE A 1034 3.66 -26.13 -14.32
CA PHE A 1034 3.07 -27.46 -14.60
C PHE A 1034 2.12 -27.94 -13.49
N ASP A 1035 2.30 -27.46 -12.26
CA ASP A 1035 1.49 -27.78 -11.09
C ASP A 1035 0.43 -26.72 -10.77
N GLU A 1036 0.08 -25.85 -11.72
CA GLU A 1036 -0.91 -24.80 -11.56
C GLU A 1036 -2.12 -24.97 -12.50
N LEU A 1037 -3.30 -24.77 -11.93
CA LEU A 1037 -4.58 -24.69 -12.61
C LEU A 1037 -4.96 -23.21 -12.78
N SER A 1038 -5.37 -22.81 -13.98
CA SER A 1038 -5.85 -21.45 -14.26
C SER A 1038 -7.36 -21.37 -14.10
N LEU A 1039 -7.81 -20.36 -13.35
CA LEU A 1039 -9.21 -20.09 -13.06
C LEU A 1039 -9.52 -18.62 -13.20
N LEU A 1040 -10.70 -18.33 -13.72
CA LEU A 1040 -11.22 -16.99 -13.87
C LEU A 1040 -12.19 -16.71 -12.72
N PHE A 1041 -11.91 -15.66 -11.97
CA PHE A 1041 -12.75 -15.14 -10.91
C PHE A 1041 -13.41 -13.85 -11.38
N THR A 1042 -14.68 -13.65 -11.02
CA THR A 1042 -15.43 -12.45 -11.38
C THR A 1042 -16.24 -11.94 -10.20
N GLU A 1043 -16.06 -10.67 -9.88
CA GLU A 1043 -16.86 -9.94 -8.90
C GLU A 1043 -17.64 -8.83 -9.61
N ARG A 1044 -18.94 -8.71 -9.34
CA ARG A 1044 -19.89 -7.93 -10.15
C ARG A 1044 -20.67 -6.93 -9.31
N ASN A 1045 -21.31 -5.97 -9.98
CA ASN A 1045 -22.17 -4.94 -9.39
C ASN A 1045 -21.42 -4.08 -8.37
N LEU A 1046 -20.17 -3.73 -8.64
CA LEU A 1046 -19.40 -2.82 -7.81
C LEU A 1046 -20.00 -1.40 -7.96
N PRO A 1047 -20.76 -0.89 -6.97
CA PRO A 1047 -21.73 0.18 -7.21
C PRO A 1047 -21.19 1.59 -6.92
N ASN A 1048 -19.95 1.71 -6.43
CA ASN A 1048 -19.38 2.95 -5.93
C ASN A 1048 -18.05 3.25 -6.61
N CYS A 1049 -17.60 4.50 -6.55
CA CYS A 1049 -16.30 4.92 -7.05
C CYS A 1049 -15.15 4.19 -6.35
N THR A 1050 -15.34 3.81 -5.08
CA THR A 1050 -14.43 2.97 -4.31
C THR A 1050 -15.08 1.61 -4.06
N ALA A 1051 -14.43 0.55 -4.51
CA ALA A 1051 -14.87 -0.83 -4.36
C ALA A 1051 -13.82 -1.66 -3.64
N THR A 1052 -14.25 -2.59 -2.80
CA THR A 1052 -13.37 -3.57 -2.15
C THR A 1052 -13.61 -4.93 -2.78
N VAL A 1053 -12.56 -5.57 -3.27
CA VAL A 1053 -12.59 -6.92 -3.85
C VAL A 1053 -11.67 -7.85 -3.07
N SER A 1054 -12.05 -9.11 -2.91
CA SER A 1054 -11.27 -10.07 -2.10
C SER A 1054 -10.59 -11.14 -2.96
N ILE A 1055 -9.31 -11.36 -2.71
CA ILE A 1055 -8.51 -12.40 -3.36
C ILE A 1055 -8.17 -13.47 -2.32
N PRO A 1056 -8.67 -14.71 -2.46
CA PRO A 1056 -8.38 -15.80 -1.53
C PRO A 1056 -6.88 -16.06 -1.34
N SER A 1057 -6.51 -16.58 -0.17
CA SER A 1057 -5.13 -16.97 0.10
C SER A 1057 -4.72 -18.16 -0.77
N GLY A 1058 -3.42 -18.23 -1.11
CA GLY A 1058 -2.89 -19.31 -1.94
C GLY A 1058 -3.13 -19.17 -3.44
N ILE A 1059 -3.83 -18.11 -3.89
CA ILE A 1059 -4.01 -17.81 -5.31
C ILE A 1059 -2.96 -16.81 -5.78
N ARG A 1060 -2.23 -17.16 -6.84
CA ARG A 1060 -1.32 -16.23 -7.53
C ARG A 1060 -2.06 -15.54 -8.68
N VAL A 1061 -2.21 -14.22 -8.62
CA VAL A 1061 -2.86 -13.45 -9.68
C VAL A 1061 -1.96 -13.44 -10.92
N VAL A 1062 -2.50 -13.84 -12.07
CA VAL A 1062 -1.79 -13.88 -13.36
C VAL A 1062 -2.16 -12.67 -14.24
N ASP A 1063 -3.45 -12.34 -14.26
CA ASP A 1063 -4.04 -11.23 -15.01
C ASP A 1063 -5.19 -10.66 -14.17
N ALA A 1064 -5.35 -9.34 -14.13
CA ALA A 1064 -6.46 -8.70 -13.43
C ALA A 1064 -6.91 -7.46 -14.20
N LYS A 1065 -8.21 -7.21 -14.22
CA LYS A 1065 -8.83 -6.11 -14.95
C LYS A 1065 -10.18 -5.74 -14.37
N ILE A 1066 -10.61 -4.52 -14.64
CA ILE A 1066 -11.92 -4.00 -14.24
C ILE A 1066 -12.58 -3.28 -15.42
N THR A 1067 -13.90 -3.39 -15.52
CA THR A 1067 -14.70 -2.64 -16.52
C THR A 1067 -14.97 -1.21 -16.06
N SER A 1068 -15.08 -0.27 -16.99
CA SER A 1068 -15.49 1.11 -16.77
C SER A 1068 -16.56 1.51 -17.80
N TYR A 1069 -17.74 1.84 -17.32
CA TYR A 1069 -18.88 2.40 -18.04
C TYR A 1069 -18.82 3.94 -17.93
N SER A 1070 -18.32 4.55 -18.99
CA SER A 1070 -18.04 5.99 -19.09
C SER A 1070 -19.15 6.76 -19.83
N SER A 1071 -20.12 6.06 -20.43
CA SER A 1071 -21.20 6.60 -21.25
C SER A 1071 -20.72 7.44 -22.43
N GLN A 1072 -20.70 8.77 -22.25
CA GLN A 1072 -20.28 9.75 -23.24
C GLN A 1072 -19.06 10.56 -22.77
N HIS A 1073 -18.48 10.15 -21.65
CA HIS A 1073 -17.32 10.73 -20.99
C HIS A 1073 -16.12 9.80 -21.11
N TRP A 1074 -15.03 10.09 -20.40
CA TRP A 1074 -13.86 9.22 -20.39
C TRP A 1074 -13.65 8.59 -19.03
N THR A 1075 -13.20 7.34 -19.03
CA THR A 1075 -12.51 6.69 -17.91
C THR A 1075 -11.20 7.43 -17.70
N ASP A 1076 -11.11 8.22 -16.64
CA ASP A 1076 -10.00 9.16 -16.45
C ASP A 1076 -8.95 8.67 -15.44
N GLY A 1077 -9.30 7.72 -14.57
CA GLY A 1077 -8.36 7.16 -13.61
C GLY A 1077 -8.80 5.87 -12.93
N LEU A 1078 -7.79 5.08 -12.53
CA LEU A 1078 -7.94 3.91 -11.67
C LEU A 1078 -6.77 3.85 -10.68
N ASP A 1079 -7.08 3.66 -9.39
CA ASP A 1079 -6.09 3.34 -8.36
C ASP A 1079 -6.40 1.96 -7.74
N ALA A 1080 -5.37 1.22 -7.34
CA ALA A 1080 -5.48 -0.05 -6.64
C ALA A 1080 -4.58 -0.03 -5.39
N ASN A 1081 -5.16 -0.23 -4.21
CA ASN A 1081 -4.47 -0.18 -2.91
C ASN A 1081 -3.63 1.09 -2.71
N GLY A 1082 -4.14 2.24 -3.18
CA GLY A 1082 -3.45 3.53 -3.13
C GLY A 1082 -2.40 3.77 -4.24
N ASN A 1083 -2.13 2.77 -5.09
CA ASN A 1083 -1.22 2.91 -6.23
C ASN A 1083 -2.01 3.34 -7.49
N GLN A 1084 -1.54 4.36 -8.20
CA GLN A 1084 -2.15 4.79 -9.46
C GLN A 1084 -1.88 3.75 -10.57
N VAL A 1085 -2.93 3.05 -10.99
CA VAL A 1085 -2.90 2.06 -12.08
C VAL A 1085 -3.00 2.75 -13.44
N TYR A 1086 -3.88 3.74 -13.54
CA TYR A 1086 -4.18 4.43 -14.78
C TYR A 1086 -4.56 5.89 -14.53
N ALA A 1087 -4.10 6.78 -15.42
CA ALA A 1087 -4.53 8.17 -15.50
C ALA A 1087 -4.54 8.62 -16.97
N LEU A 1088 -5.70 9.03 -17.47
CA LEU A 1088 -5.86 9.50 -18.85
C LEU A 1088 -5.11 10.81 -19.09
N SER A 1089 -5.07 11.67 -18.07
CA SER A 1089 -4.32 12.94 -18.05
C SER A 1089 -2.82 12.79 -18.29
N ALA A 1090 -2.26 11.59 -18.09
CA ALA A 1090 -0.86 11.30 -18.41
C ALA A 1090 -0.57 11.33 -19.93
N TYR A 1091 -1.60 11.24 -20.78
CA TYR A 1091 -1.46 11.27 -22.24
C TYR A 1091 -1.75 12.67 -22.81
N SER A 1092 -2.82 13.33 -22.39
CA SER A 1092 -3.18 14.70 -22.77
C SER A 1092 -4.20 15.29 -21.79
N ALA A 1093 -4.19 16.61 -21.61
CA ALA A 1093 -5.23 17.32 -20.87
C ALA A 1093 -6.53 17.51 -21.70
N ASN A 1094 -6.44 17.35 -23.03
CA ASN A 1094 -7.61 17.37 -23.91
C ASN A 1094 -8.06 15.92 -24.16
N TYR A 1095 -9.10 15.46 -23.46
CA TYR A 1095 -9.60 14.09 -23.57
C TYR A 1095 -10.30 13.84 -24.91
N SER A 1096 -10.88 14.86 -25.54
CA SER A 1096 -11.53 14.71 -26.85
C SER A 1096 -10.61 14.14 -27.94
N SER A 1097 -9.28 14.31 -27.82
CA SER A 1097 -8.32 13.73 -28.78
C SER A 1097 -7.86 12.32 -28.44
N LEU A 1098 -8.20 11.82 -27.25
CA LEU A 1098 -7.79 10.52 -26.73
C LEU A 1098 -8.88 9.47 -26.96
N GLY A 1099 -8.56 8.21 -26.63
CA GLY A 1099 -9.55 7.13 -26.52
C GLY A 1099 -10.05 6.96 -25.10
N ASP A 1100 -11.04 6.07 -24.93
CA ASP A 1100 -11.66 5.76 -23.65
C ASP A 1100 -11.51 4.27 -23.30
N PRO A 1101 -10.79 3.93 -22.22
CA PRO A 1101 -10.66 2.55 -21.76
C PRO A 1101 -11.92 1.97 -21.11
N PHE A 1102 -12.61 1.06 -21.80
CA PHE A 1102 -13.63 0.21 -21.16
C PHE A 1102 -13.01 -0.83 -20.22
N ILE A 1103 -11.94 -1.49 -20.63
CA ILE A 1103 -11.19 -2.43 -19.78
C ILE A 1103 -9.91 -1.73 -19.34
N VAL A 1104 -9.75 -1.60 -18.03
CA VAL A 1104 -8.49 -1.13 -17.42
C VAL A 1104 -7.83 -2.34 -16.75
N ALA A 1105 -6.64 -2.71 -17.24
CA ALA A 1105 -5.86 -3.79 -16.65
C ALA A 1105 -5.15 -3.31 -15.38
N ILE A 1106 -5.11 -4.17 -14.36
CA ILE A 1106 -4.44 -3.93 -13.08
C ILE A 1106 -3.20 -4.83 -13.02
N PRO A 1107 -1.99 -4.27 -12.92
CA PRO A 1107 -0.79 -5.07 -12.73
C PRO A 1107 -0.94 -5.99 -11.50
N PRO A 1108 -0.66 -7.31 -11.62
CA PRO A 1108 -0.84 -8.25 -10.51
C PRO A 1108 -0.11 -7.86 -9.23
N GLY A 1109 1.04 -7.17 -9.33
CA GLY A 1109 1.81 -6.70 -8.18
C GLY A 1109 1.16 -5.60 -7.34
N PHE A 1110 0.07 -4.97 -7.83
CA PHE A 1110 -0.69 -3.98 -7.05
C PHE A 1110 -1.82 -4.63 -6.23
N LEU A 1111 -2.02 -5.94 -6.40
CA LEU A 1111 -3.02 -6.73 -5.69
C LEU A 1111 -2.33 -7.67 -4.70
N SER A 1112 -2.96 -7.85 -3.54
CA SER A 1112 -2.51 -8.75 -2.48
C SER A 1112 -3.59 -9.77 -2.12
N SER A 1113 -3.20 -10.85 -1.42
CA SER A 1113 -4.18 -11.73 -0.78
C SER A 1113 -5.03 -10.94 0.23
N GLY A 1114 -6.32 -11.27 0.32
CA GLY A 1114 -7.29 -10.58 1.16
C GLY A 1114 -8.01 -9.45 0.42
N ASN A 1115 -8.42 -8.43 1.17
CA ASN A 1115 -9.18 -7.31 0.65
C ASN A 1115 -8.25 -6.34 -0.12
N ASN A 1116 -8.70 -5.91 -1.30
CA ASN A 1116 -8.05 -4.94 -2.15
C ASN A 1116 -9.03 -3.80 -2.45
N THR A 1117 -8.56 -2.56 -2.33
CA THR A 1117 -9.37 -1.37 -2.59
C THR A 1117 -9.10 -0.85 -3.99
N LEU A 1118 -10.14 -0.70 -4.81
CA LEU A 1118 -10.09 -0.16 -6.17
C LEU A 1118 -10.84 1.16 -6.22
N VAL A 1119 -10.24 2.21 -6.78
CA VAL A 1119 -10.86 3.54 -6.93
C VAL A 1119 -10.92 3.91 -8.40
N MET A 1120 -12.12 3.98 -8.97
CA MET A 1120 -12.36 4.30 -10.38
C MET A 1120 -12.95 5.70 -10.52
N ARG A 1121 -12.53 6.43 -11.55
CA ARG A 1121 -12.97 7.79 -11.83
C ARG A 1121 -13.27 7.99 -13.32
N THR A 1122 -14.19 8.91 -13.60
CA THR A 1122 -14.51 9.39 -14.94
C THR A 1122 -14.44 10.91 -15.00
N GLY A 1123 -14.16 11.45 -16.20
CA GLY A 1123 -14.05 12.89 -16.42
C GLY A 1123 -13.98 13.29 -17.89
N ASP A 1124 -14.19 14.58 -18.14
CA ASP A 1124 -14.10 15.21 -19.48
C ASP A 1124 -12.79 16.00 -19.67
N SER A 1125 -12.10 16.29 -18.57
CA SER A 1125 -10.74 16.82 -18.55
C SER A 1125 -10.10 16.52 -17.19
N PRO A 1126 -8.78 16.73 -17.01
CA PRO A 1126 -8.15 16.56 -15.69
C PRO A 1126 -8.73 17.47 -14.59
N GLN A 1127 -9.45 18.54 -14.96
CA GLN A 1127 -10.07 19.50 -14.05
C GLN A 1127 -11.59 19.36 -13.97
N ASN A 1128 -12.18 18.46 -14.76
CA ASN A 1128 -13.64 18.28 -14.82
C ASN A 1128 -13.99 16.80 -14.69
N SER A 1129 -14.13 16.34 -13.45
CA SER A 1129 -14.59 14.99 -13.14
C SER A 1129 -16.10 14.88 -13.33
N THR A 1130 -16.54 13.79 -13.96
CA THR A 1130 -17.95 13.47 -14.18
C THR A 1130 -18.48 12.50 -13.12
N GLY A 1131 -17.61 12.02 -12.23
CA GLY A 1131 -17.93 11.06 -11.18
C GLY A 1131 -17.11 9.78 -11.35
N CYS A 1132 -17.79 8.65 -11.43
CA CYS A 1132 -17.18 7.35 -11.62
C CYS A 1132 -18.15 6.38 -12.30
N SER A 1133 -17.59 5.33 -12.90
CA SER A 1133 -18.37 4.23 -13.41
C SER A 1133 -19.00 3.41 -12.29
N LEU A 1134 -20.26 3.02 -12.47
CA LEU A 1134 -21.08 2.25 -11.54
C LEU A 1134 -21.40 0.85 -12.12
N ASN A 1135 -21.64 -0.11 -11.23
CA ASN A 1135 -21.90 -1.53 -11.58
C ASN A 1135 -20.72 -2.20 -12.30
N ASN A 1136 -19.49 -1.87 -11.89
CA ASN A 1136 -18.30 -2.45 -12.51
C ASN A 1136 -18.21 -3.96 -12.27
N THR A 1137 -17.55 -4.64 -13.20
CA THR A 1137 -17.16 -6.04 -13.09
C THR A 1137 -15.64 -6.13 -12.97
N PHE A 1138 -15.16 -6.59 -11.83
CA PHE A 1138 -13.75 -6.94 -11.61
C PHE A 1138 -13.53 -8.41 -12.01
N MET A 1139 -12.46 -8.67 -12.76
CA MET A 1139 -12.13 -9.99 -13.27
C MET A 1139 -10.64 -10.24 -13.07
N TYR A 1140 -10.29 -11.40 -12.55
CA TYR A 1140 -8.89 -11.81 -12.50
C TYR A 1140 -8.73 -13.30 -12.79
N THR A 1141 -7.60 -13.64 -13.41
CA THR A 1141 -7.18 -15.02 -13.60
C THR A 1141 -6.24 -15.39 -12.47
N GLY A 1142 -6.65 -16.34 -11.63
CA GLY A 1142 -5.84 -16.92 -10.58
C GLY A 1142 -5.16 -18.21 -11.04
N ALA A 1143 -3.89 -18.37 -10.70
CA ALA A 1143 -3.17 -19.64 -10.75
C ALA A 1143 -3.27 -20.29 -9.37
N VAL A 1144 -3.88 -21.48 -9.33
CA VAL A 1144 -4.04 -22.25 -8.10
C VAL A 1144 -3.24 -23.53 -8.16
N LYS A 1145 -2.61 -23.90 -7.04
CA LYS A 1145 -1.78 -25.10 -6.97
C LYS A 1145 -2.63 -26.36 -7.12
N ALA A 1146 -2.45 -27.05 -8.24
CA ALA A 1146 -3.01 -28.35 -8.54
C ALA A 1146 -2.11 -29.50 -8.07
N SER A 1147 -1.25 -29.24 -7.06
CA SER A 1147 -0.42 -30.24 -6.41
C SER A 1147 -0.32 -29.99 -4.90
N ALA A 1148 -0.05 -31.07 -4.17
CA ALA A 1148 0.38 -31.04 -2.79
C ALA A 1148 1.88 -31.36 -2.72
N PRO A 1149 2.64 -30.77 -1.77
CA PRO A 1149 4.03 -31.14 -1.53
C PRO A 1149 4.14 -32.57 -1.02
N TYR A 1150 5.37 -33.04 -0.80
CA TYR A 1150 5.59 -34.31 -0.12
C TYR A 1150 5.03 -34.26 1.31
N SER A 1151 4.30 -35.29 1.72
CA SER A 1151 3.88 -35.46 3.11
C SER A 1151 5.11 -35.59 4.01
N ASN A 1152 4.92 -35.33 5.31
CA ASN A 1152 5.82 -35.84 6.33
C ASN A 1152 6.02 -37.36 6.14
N VAL A 1153 7.13 -37.88 6.68
CA VAL A 1153 7.37 -39.32 6.66
C VAL A 1153 6.45 -39.97 7.70
N VAL A 1154 5.55 -40.84 7.24
CA VAL A 1154 4.44 -41.42 8.04
C VAL A 1154 4.38 -42.94 7.90
N GLU A 1155 3.54 -43.58 8.71
CA GLU A 1155 3.57 -45.05 8.93
C GLU A 1155 3.00 -45.86 7.77
N SER A 1156 2.03 -45.30 7.03
CA SER A 1156 1.38 -45.97 5.90
C SER A 1156 1.24 -45.07 4.67
N ALA A 1157 0.94 -45.69 3.53
CA ALA A 1157 0.60 -45.02 2.28
C ALA A 1157 -0.40 -45.89 1.50
N ASP A 1158 -1.47 -46.32 2.17
CA ASP A 1158 -2.48 -47.23 1.63
C ASP A 1158 -3.55 -46.49 0.84
N GLY A 1159 -3.85 -45.23 1.20
CA GLY A 1159 -4.93 -44.45 0.61
C GLY A 1159 -6.33 -44.85 1.12
N CYS A 1160 -7.38 -44.42 0.41
CA CYS A 1160 -8.78 -44.67 0.76
C CYS A 1160 -9.75 -44.37 -0.40
N LEU A 1161 -11.02 -44.75 -0.21
CA LEU A 1161 -12.12 -44.27 -1.05
C LEU A 1161 -12.60 -42.89 -0.54
N TRP A 1162 -12.33 -41.84 -1.31
CA TRP A 1162 -12.75 -40.48 -0.98
C TRP A 1162 -14.20 -40.23 -1.38
N VAL A 1163 -14.97 -39.63 -0.47
CA VAL A 1163 -16.31 -39.09 -0.70
C VAL A 1163 -16.21 -37.57 -0.63
N ILE A 1164 -16.33 -36.93 -1.79
CA ILE A 1164 -16.03 -35.52 -1.96
C ILE A 1164 -17.32 -34.77 -2.32
N GLU A 1165 -17.59 -33.67 -1.64
CA GLU A 1165 -18.60 -32.71 -2.07
C GLU A 1165 -17.97 -31.72 -3.04
N THR A 1166 -18.60 -31.53 -4.20
CA THR A 1166 -18.19 -30.57 -5.24
C THR A 1166 -19.33 -29.59 -5.49
N VAL A 1167 -19.06 -28.50 -6.20
CA VAL A 1167 -20.09 -27.54 -6.63
C VAL A 1167 -21.22 -28.19 -7.47
N ASP A 1168 -20.93 -29.30 -8.14
CA ASP A 1168 -21.89 -30.06 -8.96
C ASP A 1168 -22.58 -31.22 -8.20
N GLY A 1169 -22.20 -31.43 -6.93
CA GLY A 1169 -22.72 -32.49 -6.06
C GLY A 1169 -21.65 -33.48 -5.59
N TRP A 1170 -22.09 -34.66 -5.15
CA TRP A 1170 -21.24 -35.63 -4.47
C TRP A 1170 -20.54 -36.60 -5.44
N VAL A 1171 -19.23 -36.78 -5.26
CA VAL A 1171 -18.39 -37.68 -6.07
C VAL A 1171 -17.69 -38.71 -5.16
N GLN A 1172 -17.48 -39.92 -5.66
CA GLN A 1172 -16.66 -40.94 -4.98
C GLN A 1172 -15.49 -41.36 -5.86
N ILE A 1173 -14.26 -41.20 -5.36
CA ILE A 1173 -13.03 -41.57 -6.09
C ILE A 1173 -12.09 -42.42 -5.24
N PRO A 1174 -11.61 -43.58 -5.74
CA PRO A 1174 -10.53 -44.31 -5.09
C PRO A 1174 -9.21 -43.57 -5.28
N VAL A 1175 -8.48 -43.31 -4.19
CA VAL A 1175 -7.13 -42.71 -4.21
C VAL A 1175 -6.18 -43.58 -3.40
N PRO A 1176 -5.17 -44.23 -4.03
CA PRO A 1176 -4.86 -44.19 -5.46
C PRO A 1176 -5.92 -44.89 -6.32
N SER A 1177 -5.89 -44.71 -7.64
CA SER A 1177 -6.91 -45.23 -8.57
C SER A 1177 -7.13 -46.76 -8.52
N GLY A 1178 -6.12 -47.51 -8.05
CA GLY A 1178 -6.18 -48.96 -7.82
C GLY A 1178 -6.65 -49.38 -6.42
N TYR A 1179 -7.06 -48.44 -5.56
CA TYR A 1179 -7.46 -48.74 -4.18
C TYR A 1179 -8.67 -49.68 -4.12
N SER A 1180 -8.50 -50.82 -3.46
CA SER A 1180 -9.54 -51.85 -3.29
C SER A 1180 -9.86 -52.16 -1.82
N GLY A 1181 -9.37 -51.34 -0.89
CA GLY A 1181 -9.61 -51.52 0.54
C GLY A 1181 -10.96 -50.98 1.03
N ALA A 1182 -11.22 -51.12 2.33
CA ALA A 1182 -12.49 -50.71 2.95
C ALA A 1182 -12.46 -49.31 3.62
N ASN A 1183 -11.28 -48.67 3.73
CA ASN A 1183 -11.17 -47.36 4.36
C ASN A 1183 -11.85 -46.29 3.50
N ARG A 1184 -12.58 -45.39 4.16
CA ARG A 1184 -13.29 -44.27 3.54
C ARG A 1184 -12.78 -42.96 4.12
N CYS A 1185 -12.52 -42.00 3.24
CA CYS A 1185 -12.19 -40.63 3.59
C CYS A 1185 -13.28 -39.68 3.09
N SER A 1186 -13.36 -38.48 3.64
CA SER A 1186 -14.31 -37.47 3.18
C SER A 1186 -13.71 -36.07 3.13
N TYR A 1187 -14.18 -35.28 2.17
CA TYR A 1187 -13.95 -33.84 2.08
C TYR A 1187 -15.29 -33.19 1.71
N ASN A 1188 -15.90 -32.42 2.61
CA ASN A 1188 -17.22 -31.83 2.41
C ASN A 1188 -17.45 -30.64 3.35
N SER A 1189 -18.59 -29.97 3.21
CA SER A 1189 -18.93 -28.76 3.98
C SER A 1189 -19.05 -28.98 5.50
N THR A 1190 -19.08 -30.23 5.98
CA THR A 1190 -19.08 -30.57 7.41
C THR A 1190 -17.68 -30.83 7.97
N GLY A 1191 -16.67 -30.89 7.10
CA GLY A 1191 -15.27 -31.11 7.43
C GLY A 1191 -14.65 -32.32 6.73
N ALA A 1192 -13.33 -32.44 6.84
CA ALA A 1192 -12.57 -33.55 6.27
C ALA A 1192 -12.32 -34.68 7.28
N SER A 1193 -12.35 -35.92 6.81
CA SER A 1193 -12.01 -37.13 7.58
C SER A 1193 -10.97 -37.95 6.84
N TYR A 1194 -9.77 -38.06 7.42
CA TYR A 1194 -8.62 -38.79 6.86
C TYR A 1194 -7.59 -39.08 7.96
N SER A 1195 -6.64 -39.98 7.71
CA SER A 1195 -5.53 -40.28 8.60
C SER A 1195 -4.30 -39.43 8.26
N GLN A 1196 -3.80 -38.65 9.23
CA GLN A 1196 -2.52 -37.93 9.09
C GLN A 1196 -1.32 -38.88 9.07
N ASN A 1197 -1.47 -40.12 9.54
CA ASN A 1197 -0.43 -41.15 9.54
C ASN A 1197 -0.37 -41.94 8.22
N ASP A 1198 -1.23 -41.60 7.25
CA ASP A 1198 -1.19 -42.15 5.90
C ASP A 1198 -0.79 -41.07 4.88
N GLY A 1199 0.34 -41.27 4.21
CA GLY A 1199 0.94 -40.25 3.33
C GLY A 1199 0.05 -39.94 2.13
N ILE A 1200 -0.63 -40.95 1.58
CA ILE A 1200 -1.55 -40.75 0.45
C ILE A 1200 -2.78 -39.99 0.91
N GLN A 1201 -3.37 -40.35 2.06
CA GLN A 1201 -4.55 -39.65 2.56
C GLN A 1201 -4.24 -38.19 2.92
N SER A 1202 -3.11 -37.94 3.60
CA SER A 1202 -2.67 -36.59 4.00
C SER A 1202 -2.40 -35.68 2.79
N THR A 1203 -1.69 -36.18 1.77
CA THR A 1203 -1.45 -35.39 0.53
C THR A 1203 -2.69 -35.22 -0.33
N SER A 1204 -3.61 -36.20 -0.33
CA SER A 1204 -4.90 -36.05 -1.02
C SER A 1204 -5.74 -34.96 -0.36
N TYR A 1205 -5.79 -34.92 0.99
CA TYR A 1205 -6.45 -33.85 1.73
C TYR A 1205 -5.86 -32.48 1.37
N GLN A 1206 -4.53 -32.33 1.38
CA GLN A 1206 -3.88 -31.07 1.04
C GLN A 1206 -4.19 -30.64 -0.41
N LEU A 1207 -4.20 -31.58 -1.36
CA LEU A 1207 -4.59 -31.29 -2.74
C LEU A 1207 -6.04 -30.83 -2.83
N PHE A 1208 -6.97 -31.49 -2.13
CA PHE A 1208 -8.38 -31.10 -2.12
C PHE A 1208 -8.61 -29.75 -1.45
N SER A 1209 -7.88 -29.47 -0.36
CA SER A 1209 -7.87 -28.15 0.29
C SER A 1209 -7.32 -27.06 -0.63
N ASN A 1210 -6.35 -27.37 -1.50
CA ASN A 1210 -5.87 -26.41 -2.50
C ASN A 1210 -6.89 -26.18 -3.64
N LEU A 1211 -7.83 -27.10 -3.87
CA LEU A 1211 -8.85 -27.07 -4.93
C LEU A 1211 -10.23 -26.57 -4.45
N ASP A 1212 -10.33 -26.21 -3.17
CA ASP A 1212 -11.46 -25.58 -2.49
C ASP A 1212 -11.03 -24.14 -2.20
N PHE A 1213 -11.27 -23.26 -3.17
CA PHE A 1213 -10.65 -21.94 -3.21
C PHE A 1213 -11.32 -20.96 -2.26
N ASP A 1214 -12.64 -21.10 -2.06
CA ASP A 1214 -13.42 -20.28 -1.14
C ASP A 1214 -13.49 -20.86 0.28
N HIS A 1215 -12.91 -22.05 0.50
CA HIS A 1215 -12.85 -22.76 1.77
C HIS A 1215 -14.24 -23.06 2.34
N ASP A 1216 -15.25 -23.25 1.47
CA ASP A 1216 -16.61 -23.62 1.87
C ASP A 1216 -16.77 -25.13 2.15
N GLY A 1217 -15.69 -25.89 1.96
CA GLY A 1217 -15.62 -27.33 2.16
C GLY A 1217 -16.06 -28.13 0.93
N LYS A 1218 -16.31 -27.49 -0.22
CA LYS A 1218 -16.60 -28.15 -1.49
C LYS A 1218 -15.49 -27.87 -2.49
N LEU A 1219 -15.21 -28.85 -3.35
CA LEU A 1219 -14.28 -28.62 -4.45
C LEU A 1219 -14.97 -27.82 -5.55
N ASP A 1220 -14.32 -26.73 -5.94
CA ASP A 1220 -14.68 -25.87 -7.07
C ASP A 1220 -14.37 -26.51 -8.43
N VAL A 1221 -13.62 -27.61 -8.43
CA VAL A 1221 -13.20 -28.34 -9.62
C VAL A 1221 -13.52 -29.80 -9.48
N ASN A 1222 -14.14 -30.38 -10.51
CA ASN A 1222 -14.48 -31.79 -10.49
C ASN A 1222 -13.23 -32.64 -10.82
N VAL A 1223 -12.86 -33.53 -9.90
CA VAL A 1223 -11.67 -34.39 -9.99
C VAL A 1223 -12.03 -35.83 -10.37
N GLN A 1224 -11.23 -36.43 -11.25
CA GLN A 1224 -11.38 -37.84 -11.65
C GLN A 1224 -10.21 -38.68 -11.14
N SER A 1225 -10.48 -39.94 -10.78
CA SER A 1225 -9.48 -40.87 -10.23
C SER A 1225 -8.28 -41.10 -11.17
N GLN A 1226 -8.49 -41.01 -12.49
CA GLN A 1226 -7.45 -41.20 -13.50
C GLN A 1226 -6.57 -39.95 -13.69
N GLY A 1227 -7.13 -38.77 -13.40
CA GLY A 1227 -6.42 -37.50 -13.50
C GLY A 1227 -5.57 -37.17 -12.28
N LEU A 1228 -5.87 -37.77 -11.13
CA LEU A 1228 -5.13 -37.61 -9.88
C LEU A 1228 -3.97 -38.61 -9.79
N GLN A 1229 -2.74 -38.10 -9.79
CA GLN A 1229 -1.51 -38.88 -9.70
C GLN A 1229 -0.95 -38.83 -8.29
N ILE A 1230 -0.59 -40.00 -7.78
CA ILE A 1230 0.09 -40.16 -6.50
C ILE A 1230 1.50 -40.70 -6.76
N ALA A 1231 2.51 -39.97 -6.30
CA ALA A 1231 3.87 -40.48 -6.20
C ALA A 1231 4.14 -40.82 -4.74
N SER A 1232 4.38 -42.09 -4.42
CA SER A 1232 4.71 -42.53 -3.06
C SER A 1232 6.08 -43.20 -3.04
N SER A 1233 6.90 -42.80 -2.07
CA SER A 1233 8.25 -43.28 -1.88
C SER A 1233 8.37 -43.89 -0.49
N LYS A 1234 8.94 -45.10 -0.45
CA LYS A 1234 9.32 -45.77 0.79
C LYS A 1234 10.66 -45.21 1.27
N VAL A 1235 10.69 -44.73 2.50
CA VAL A 1235 11.88 -44.23 3.20
C VAL A 1235 12.31 -45.30 4.19
N SER A 1236 13.50 -45.86 3.97
CA SER A 1236 14.10 -46.93 4.77
C SER A 1236 15.45 -46.50 5.33
N GLU A 1237 15.91 -47.15 6.40
CA GLU A 1237 17.28 -47.02 6.94
C GLU A 1237 17.63 -45.62 7.50
N VAL A 1238 16.64 -44.88 8.01
CA VAL A 1238 16.86 -43.58 8.67
C VAL A 1238 17.08 -43.77 10.19
N PRO A 1239 18.24 -43.41 10.76
CA PRO A 1239 18.61 -43.69 12.16
C PRO A 1239 17.73 -43.06 13.26
N SER A 1240 16.72 -42.27 12.93
CA SER A 1240 15.88 -41.57 13.91
C SER A 1240 14.41 -41.45 13.50
N LEU A 1241 13.93 -42.35 12.62
CA LEU A 1241 12.61 -42.20 12.00
C LEU A 1241 11.42 -42.16 12.99
N TRP A 1242 11.45 -42.98 14.04
CA TRP A 1242 10.37 -43.09 15.04
C TRP A 1242 10.84 -42.85 16.48
N GLY A 1243 12.09 -42.38 16.66
CA GLY A 1243 12.78 -42.15 17.94
C GLY A 1243 14.08 -42.97 18.09
N PRO A 1244 14.90 -42.70 19.11
CA PRO A 1244 15.81 -43.70 19.66
C PRO A 1244 15.07 -44.56 20.69
N ALA A 1245 15.12 -45.89 20.56
CA ALA A 1245 14.74 -46.81 21.63
C ALA A 1245 15.96 -47.11 22.51
N ILE A 1246 15.77 -47.33 23.80
CA ILE A 1246 16.84 -47.65 24.75
C ILE A 1246 16.85 -49.15 25.00
N ALA A 1247 17.87 -49.84 24.50
CA ALA A 1247 18.13 -51.22 24.88
C ALA A 1247 18.91 -51.27 26.20
N GLU A 1248 18.48 -52.12 27.11
CA GLU A 1248 19.05 -52.31 28.43
C GLU A 1248 19.41 -53.78 28.65
N ILE A 1249 20.63 -54.03 29.10
CA ILE A 1249 21.08 -55.33 29.59
C ILE A 1249 21.36 -55.20 31.08
N ARG A 1250 20.71 -56.05 31.89
CA ARG A 1250 20.98 -56.18 33.32
C ARG A 1250 21.62 -57.52 33.60
N VAL A 1251 22.70 -57.53 34.36
CA VAL A 1251 23.45 -58.74 34.73
C VAL A 1251 23.59 -58.84 36.24
N TRP A 1252 23.46 -60.05 36.78
CA TRP A 1252 23.65 -60.35 38.19
C TRP A 1252 24.25 -61.75 38.36
N ASN A 1253 24.72 -62.08 39.56
CA ASN A 1253 25.18 -63.43 39.94
C ASN A 1253 24.06 -64.18 40.69
#